data_AF-A0A2Y9BNG9-F1
#
_entry.id   AF-A0A2Y9BNG9-F1
#
_cell.length_a   1.000
_cell.length_b   1.000
_cell.length_c   1.000
_cell.angle_alpha   90.00
_cell.angle_beta   90.00
_cell.angle_gamma   90.00
#
_symmetry.space_group_name_H-M   'P 1'
#
loop_
_entity.id
_entity.type
_entity.pdbx_description
1 polymer ?
#
loop_
_entity_poly.entity_id
_entity_poly.type
_entity_poly.pdbx_seq_one_letter_code
_entity_poly.pdbx_strand_id
1 'polypeptide(L)'
;MAEKQNHKERLKEITDSIETGIKELFESDKYKSYLQTMSRFHKYSLNNTLLISMQKPDATLVAGFNKWRDGFSRFVKKGEKGIKIIAPTPYKIKEELEKLDPQTKAPILDANGKVQTEEVEVQIPMFRVVSVFDVSQTEGEPLPTLASNLTGNVEQFEVFMEAIKRTSPVPIEIIPLPKDTDGYYHTEKKRIAIREGMSEVQTVSAAIHEVAHSLLHNREVEKELQTQQGENAKPNKPKNRNTEEVEAESISFAVCSYYGIQTAENSLGYIASWSKGKELAEIRASLETINKTSSELITGIDTHFAEIVKERGIDLTAETSVPEQAPDPNKGQITEDGYNIEVDGHIGTWYVIDTEVVNSTKYFLLEHEEHGDGAACVIVDGDGKLVLDDVWNGFDDLKEHFESRAAEEQRIDEPIQHDYPMPDPTVSIDDRNAYGYTADELLPLSKERAAELWEQDLTVYLLYEDNTEAMAFDREDIDNHDGLFSIEKTDWLALQEREGNSKSFPDMSEQLFLERTDNAFAIYQLKDGAELRDYRFEGLDWINSKRLTVEHDNYNFVYSEPFTNYATQRDRLEEIWERFNNDHPADFKGHSLSVSDIVAIKQSGVVTYHYCDSFDFVELPQFLEPTPLVPDSFVTGERIDTPRGSFSLTTMTKEQMEQAGYGYHHSSDNGAYLIMGNGTRAFAIRNEDTPLRTAELSTEQNYNQIDDIINNQPTVAQLEEEAKSGTPISLMDLLDATRREEKQSVMEQLVAKPPQTQEKSKKAPSKGTEMEL
;
A
#
# COMPACT_ATOMS: atom_id res chain seq x y z
N MET A 1 8.86 3.88 -21.89
CA MET A 1 10.05 4.00 -21.00
C MET A 1 9.58 4.51 -19.64
N ALA A 2 9.03 3.62 -18.81
CA ALA A 2 8.88 3.83 -17.37
C ALA A 2 9.75 2.79 -16.67
N GLU A 3 10.49 3.24 -15.67
CA GLU A 3 11.51 2.49 -14.94
C GLU A 3 10.93 1.22 -14.29
N LYS A 4 11.66 0.11 -14.41
CA LYS A 4 11.39 -1.14 -13.68
C LYS A 4 11.48 -0.84 -12.19
N GLN A 5 10.34 -0.68 -11.52
CA GLN A 5 10.40 -0.15 -10.17
C GLN A 5 11.00 -1.16 -9.18
N ASN A 6 12.28 -0.95 -8.83
CA ASN A 6 13.03 -1.74 -7.87
C ASN A 6 12.38 -1.59 -6.48
N HIS A 7 12.50 -2.59 -5.61
CA HIS A 7 12.14 -2.51 -4.18
C HIS A 7 12.64 -1.19 -3.53
N LYS A 8 13.84 -0.75 -3.91
CA LYS A 8 14.45 0.54 -3.53
C LYS A 8 13.61 1.76 -3.94
N GLU A 9 12.98 1.72 -5.11
CA GLU A 9 12.19 2.81 -5.66
C GLU A 9 10.78 2.86 -5.07
N ARG A 10 10.12 1.71 -4.85
CA ARG A 10 8.83 1.67 -4.11
C ARG A 10 8.97 2.19 -2.67
N LEU A 11 10.06 1.84 -1.99
CA LEU A 11 10.37 2.40 -0.66
C LEU A 11 10.64 3.90 -0.74
N LYS A 12 11.35 4.35 -1.77
CA LYS A 12 11.61 5.76 -2.00
C LYS A 12 10.32 6.55 -2.21
N GLU A 13 9.41 6.08 -3.06
CA GLU A 13 8.11 6.72 -3.29
C GLU A 13 7.27 6.83 -2.01
N ILE A 14 7.19 5.75 -1.23
CA ILE A 14 6.47 5.75 0.05
C ILE A 14 7.12 6.73 1.03
N THR A 15 8.45 6.83 1.05
CA THR A 15 9.18 7.78 1.89
C THR A 15 8.95 9.23 1.44
N ASP A 16 9.00 9.50 0.14
CA ASP A 16 8.74 10.82 -0.45
C ASP A 16 7.26 11.24 -0.21
N SER A 17 6.33 10.30 -0.23
CA SER A 17 4.92 10.50 0.13
C SER A 17 4.75 10.87 1.61
N ILE A 18 5.48 10.21 2.51
CA ILE A 18 5.52 10.56 3.95
C ILE A 18 6.00 12.01 4.14
N GLU A 19 7.10 12.39 3.50
CA GLU A 19 7.63 13.76 3.60
C GLU A 19 6.64 14.82 3.11
N THR A 20 5.93 14.51 2.02
CA THR A 20 4.88 15.37 1.47
C THR A 20 3.70 15.46 2.43
N GLY A 21 3.24 14.33 2.96
CA GLY A 21 2.19 14.26 3.96
C GLY A 21 2.50 15.11 5.19
N ILE A 22 3.72 15.04 5.73
CA ILE A 22 4.15 15.86 6.87
C ILE A 22 4.01 17.36 6.58
N LYS A 23 4.36 17.81 5.37
CA LYS A 23 4.23 19.24 5.00
C LYS A 23 2.77 19.66 4.94
N GLU A 24 1.92 18.85 4.32
CA GLU A 24 0.49 19.13 4.15
C GLU A 24 -0.31 19.15 5.46
N LEU A 25 0.12 18.37 6.46
CA LEU A 25 -0.54 18.30 7.77
C LEU A 25 -0.76 19.68 8.39
N PHE A 26 0.19 20.60 8.18
CA PHE A 26 0.21 21.91 8.84
C PHE A 26 -0.31 23.06 7.97
N GLU A 27 -0.68 22.79 6.71
CA GLU A 27 -1.26 23.78 5.79
C GLU A 27 -2.80 23.80 5.82
N SER A 28 -3.43 22.81 6.45
CA SER A 28 -4.89 22.62 6.48
C SER A 28 -5.38 22.03 7.82
N ASP A 29 -6.69 21.86 7.99
CA ASP A 29 -7.29 21.22 9.19
C ASP A 29 -6.92 19.72 9.36
N LYS A 30 -6.08 19.17 8.47
CA LYS A 30 -5.61 17.78 8.46
C LYS A 30 -4.87 17.37 9.73
N TYR A 31 -4.22 18.30 10.46
CA TYR A 31 -3.49 17.96 11.68
C TYR A 31 -4.37 17.32 12.75
N LYS A 32 -5.59 17.84 12.95
CA LYS A 32 -6.56 17.28 13.91
C LYS A 32 -6.96 15.86 13.52
N SER A 33 -7.26 15.65 12.23
CA SER A 33 -7.58 14.32 11.68
C SER A 33 -6.43 13.34 11.85
N TYR A 34 -5.19 13.80 11.64
CA TYR A 34 -4.01 12.99 11.91
C TYR A 34 -3.89 12.59 13.38
N LEU A 35 -4.08 13.52 14.33
CA LEU A 35 -4.03 13.17 15.76
C LEU A 35 -5.14 12.18 16.16
N GLN A 36 -6.33 12.28 15.54
CA GLN A 36 -7.40 11.29 15.73
C GLN A 36 -6.99 9.91 15.19
N THR A 37 -6.40 9.84 14.00
CA THR A 37 -5.84 8.59 13.46
C THR A 37 -4.72 8.04 14.34
N MET A 38 -3.82 8.90 14.80
CA MET A 38 -2.74 8.54 15.71
C MET A 38 -3.25 8.00 17.04
N SER A 39 -4.36 8.54 17.56
CA SER A 39 -4.97 8.00 18.79
C SER A 39 -5.42 6.55 18.61
N ARG A 40 -6.01 6.20 17.45
CA ARG A 40 -6.48 4.83 17.13
C ARG A 40 -5.33 3.88 16.84
N PHE A 41 -4.30 4.35 16.14
CA PHE A 41 -3.14 3.55 15.75
C PHE A 41 -1.90 3.85 16.59
N HIS A 42 -2.07 4.15 17.89
CA HIS A 42 -0.98 4.61 18.75
C HIS A 42 0.19 3.60 18.87
N LYS A 43 -0.05 2.30 18.61
CA LYS A 43 0.98 1.25 18.57
C LYS A 43 1.79 1.21 17.26
N TYR A 44 1.38 1.93 16.22
CA TYR A 44 2.09 2.03 14.95
C TYR A 44 3.08 3.20 14.96
N SER A 45 4.16 3.07 14.18
CA SER A 45 5.13 4.15 14.00
C SER A 45 4.47 5.39 13.38
N LEU A 46 5.09 6.56 13.56
CA LEU A 46 4.71 7.81 12.88
C LEU A 46 4.47 7.58 11.38
N ASN A 47 5.42 6.92 10.71
CA ASN A 47 5.36 6.67 9.26
C ASN A 47 4.12 5.85 8.88
N ASN A 48 3.86 4.74 9.60
CA ASN A 48 2.69 3.91 9.29
C ASN A 48 1.37 4.58 9.67
N THR A 49 1.34 5.33 10.78
CA THR A 49 0.18 6.14 11.18
C THR A 49 -0.16 7.18 10.12
N LEU A 50 0.85 7.88 9.61
CA LEU A 50 0.66 8.88 8.57
C LEU A 50 0.22 8.24 7.25
N LEU A 51 0.83 7.12 6.85
CA LEU A 51 0.43 6.38 5.64
C LEU A 51 -1.02 5.91 5.71
N ILE A 52 -1.46 5.38 6.87
CA ILE A 52 -2.86 5.01 7.09
C ILE A 52 -3.73 6.26 7.00
N SER A 53 -3.37 7.34 7.69
CA SER A 53 -4.14 8.59 7.71
C SER A 53 -4.29 9.22 6.32
N MET A 54 -3.30 9.10 5.44
CA MET A 54 -3.34 9.67 4.09
C MET A 54 -4.20 8.85 3.12
N GLN A 55 -4.22 7.53 3.30
CA GLN A 55 -4.92 6.60 2.40
C GLN A 55 -6.36 6.33 2.85
N LYS A 56 -6.58 6.25 4.17
CA LYS A 56 -7.89 5.98 4.78
C LYS A 56 -8.02 6.71 6.14
N PRO A 57 -8.34 8.01 6.13
CA PRO A 57 -8.44 8.83 7.35
C PRO A 57 -9.50 8.34 8.34
N ASP A 58 -10.48 7.56 7.90
CA ASP A 58 -11.55 6.97 8.70
C ASP A 58 -11.19 5.59 9.27
N ALA A 59 -10.02 5.02 8.94
CA ALA A 59 -9.63 3.68 9.39
C ALA A 59 -9.65 3.55 10.92
N THR A 60 -10.25 2.48 11.43
CA THR A 60 -10.43 2.20 12.86
C THR A 60 -9.61 1.01 13.32
N LEU A 61 -9.39 0.02 12.46
CA LEU A 61 -8.61 -1.16 12.78
C LEU A 61 -8.08 -1.76 11.48
N VAL A 62 -6.76 -1.93 11.38
CA VAL A 62 -6.12 -2.48 10.19
C VAL A 62 -5.42 -3.79 10.47
N ALA A 63 -5.52 -4.73 9.54
CA ALA A 63 -4.76 -5.97 9.56
C ALA A 63 -4.43 -6.44 8.14
N GLY A 64 -3.41 -7.32 8.02
CA GLY A 64 -3.12 -7.99 6.76
C GLY A 64 -4.24 -8.94 6.35
N PHE A 65 -4.38 -9.22 5.06
CA PHE A 65 -5.46 -10.06 4.49
C PHE A 65 -5.63 -11.40 5.24
N ASN A 66 -4.54 -12.17 5.41
CA ASN A 66 -4.60 -13.44 6.15
C ASN A 66 -4.95 -13.27 7.61
N LYS A 67 -4.57 -12.15 8.24
CA LYS A 67 -4.90 -11.92 9.64
C LYS A 67 -6.41 -11.71 9.80
N TRP A 68 -7.06 -11.03 8.84
CA TRP A 68 -8.53 -10.97 8.78
C TRP A 68 -9.15 -12.36 8.63
N ARG A 69 -8.69 -13.14 7.66
CA ARG A 69 -9.23 -14.48 7.38
C ARG A 69 -9.01 -15.47 8.52
N ASP A 70 -7.74 -15.68 8.88
CA ASP A 70 -7.29 -16.76 9.76
C ASP A 70 -7.36 -16.37 11.25
N GLY A 71 -7.31 -15.07 11.54
CA GLY A 71 -7.33 -14.50 12.88
C GLY A 71 -8.72 -14.04 13.33
N PHE A 72 -9.51 -13.47 12.43
CA PHE A 72 -10.81 -12.84 12.76
C PHE A 72 -12.02 -13.48 12.11
N SER A 73 -11.84 -14.50 11.25
CA SER A 73 -12.93 -15.07 10.46
C SER A 73 -13.67 -14.00 9.66
N ARG A 74 -12.92 -13.01 9.17
CA ARG A 74 -13.41 -11.93 8.30
C ARG A 74 -12.67 -11.95 6.97
N PHE A 75 -13.37 -11.64 5.89
CA PHE A 75 -12.83 -11.64 4.54
C PHE A 75 -12.85 -10.22 4.01
N VAL A 76 -11.80 -9.83 3.29
CA VAL A 76 -11.78 -8.53 2.61
C VAL A 76 -12.81 -8.57 1.47
N LYS A 77 -13.67 -7.56 1.40
CA LYS A 77 -14.71 -7.46 0.37
C LYS A 77 -14.07 -7.32 -1.01
N LYS A 78 -14.70 -7.90 -2.03
CA LYS A 78 -14.21 -7.83 -3.41
C LYS A 78 -14.09 -6.38 -3.87
N GLY A 79 -12.96 -6.04 -4.50
CA GLY A 79 -12.70 -4.70 -5.06
C GLY A 79 -12.11 -3.67 -4.08
N GLU A 80 -11.95 -4.02 -2.81
CA GLU A 80 -11.36 -3.13 -1.80
C GLU A 80 -9.87 -2.89 -2.02
N LYS A 81 -9.45 -1.63 -1.88
CA LYS A 81 -8.04 -1.24 -2.07
C LYS A 81 -7.27 -1.34 -0.76
N GLY A 82 -6.16 -2.09 -0.77
CA GLY A 82 -5.29 -2.25 0.39
C GLY A 82 -4.46 -1.00 0.70
N ILE A 83 -4.43 -0.62 1.97
CA ILE A 83 -3.62 0.47 2.55
C ILE A 83 -2.15 0.04 2.59
N LYS A 84 -1.26 0.81 1.98
CA LYS A 84 0.18 0.53 1.95
C LYS A 84 0.85 0.97 3.25
N ILE A 85 1.56 0.06 3.91
CA ILE A 85 2.37 0.32 5.11
C ILE A 85 3.77 -0.27 4.97
N ILE A 86 4.70 0.16 5.82
CA ILE A 86 6.06 -0.36 5.88
C ILE A 86 6.13 -1.44 6.97
N ALA A 87 6.54 -2.66 6.60
CA ALA A 87 6.68 -3.78 7.52
C ALA A 87 8.12 -4.32 7.53
N PRO A 88 8.65 -4.73 8.70
CA PRO A 88 9.93 -5.41 8.79
C PRO A 88 9.83 -6.83 8.21
N THR A 89 10.75 -7.18 7.32
CA THR A 89 11.00 -8.54 6.82
C THR A 89 12.48 -8.86 6.96
N PRO A 90 12.99 -9.03 8.20
CA PRO A 90 14.38 -9.33 8.42
C PRO A 90 14.76 -10.66 7.76
N TYR A 91 15.93 -10.71 7.15
CA TYR A 91 16.51 -11.95 6.63
C TYR A 91 17.75 -12.30 7.42
N LYS A 92 18.08 -13.60 7.46
CA LYS A 92 19.21 -14.11 8.21
C LYS A 92 20.39 -14.36 7.28
N ILE A 93 21.56 -13.86 7.66
CA ILE A 93 22.83 -14.20 7.02
C ILE A 93 23.74 -14.90 8.02
N LYS A 94 24.66 -15.71 7.52
CA LYS A 94 25.73 -16.29 8.33
C LYS A 94 27.01 -15.51 8.06
N GLU A 95 27.58 -14.94 9.10
CA GLU A 95 28.80 -14.13 9.01
C GLU A 95 29.88 -14.71 9.92
N GLU A 96 31.12 -14.77 9.43
CA GLU A 96 32.28 -15.14 10.24
C GLU A 96 32.74 -13.91 11.04
N LEU A 97 32.33 -13.83 12.31
CA LEU A 97 32.73 -12.75 13.20
C LEU A 97 33.90 -13.17 14.09
N GLU A 98 34.75 -12.22 14.45
CA GLU A 98 35.82 -12.46 15.43
C GLU A 98 35.20 -12.87 16.76
N LYS A 99 35.62 -14.02 17.30
CA LYS A 99 35.15 -14.50 18.59
C LYS A 99 35.69 -13.57 19.68
N LEU A 100 34.82 -12.82 20.35
CA LEU A 100 35.21 -11.87 21.40
C LEU A 100 35.15 -12.51 22.79
N ASP A 101 36.07 -12.13 23.68
CA ASP A 101 36.02 -12.49 25.09
C ASP A 101 34.79 -11.82 25.77
N PRO A 102 33.91 -12.58 26.46
CA PRO A 102 32.68 -12.05 27.05
C PRO A 102 32.87 -10.93 28.07
N GLN A 103 34.04 -10.81 28.70
CA GLN A 103 34.31 -9.79 29.71
C GLN A 103 35.09 -8.60 29.14
N THR A 104 36.03 -8.83 28.23
CA THR A 104 36.92 -7.76 27.74
C THR A 104 36.53 -7.23 26.37
N LYS A 105 35.58 -7.87 25.67
CA LYS A 105 35.21 -7.60 24.27
C LYS A 105 36.41 -7.59 23.31
N ALA A 106 37.49 -8.29 23.65
CA ALA A 106 38.71 -8.37 22.84
C ALA A 106 38.73 -9.67 22.00
N PRO A 107 39.33 -9.68 20.80
CA PRO A 107 39.37 -10.88 19.96
C PRO A 107 40.14 -12.03 20.62
N ILE A 108 39.52 -13.21 20.68
CA ILE A 108 40.13 -14.44 21.18
C ILE A 108 41.08 -14.97 20.10
N LEU A 109 42.36 -15.10 20.47
CA LEU A 109 43.39 -15.64 19.60
C LEU A 109 43.48 -17.17 19.73
N ASP A 110 43.79 -17.86 18.64
CA ASP A 110 44.10 -19.29 18.62
C ASP A 110 45.53 -19.57 19.12
N ALA A 111 45.89 -20.85 19.22
CA ALA A 111 47.22 -21.28 19.68
C ALA A 111 48.38 -20.77 18.81
N ASN A 112 48.11 -20.24 17.61
CA ASN A 112 49.08 -19.69 16.68
C ASN A 112 49.07 -18.15 16.64
N GLY A 113 48.27 -17.50 17.49
CA GLY A 113 48.15 -16.04 17.56
C GLY A 113 47.26 -15.43 16.48
N LYS A 114 46.44 -16.22 15.79
CA LYS A 114 45.46 -15.74 14.80
C LYS A 114 44.09 -15.58 15.46
N VAL A 115 43.34 -14.55 15.09
CA VAL A 115 41.98 -14.33 15.61
C VAL A 115 41.09 -15.52 15.25
N GLN A 116 40.43 -16.10 16.25
CA GLN A 116 39.42 -17.13 16.05
C GLN A 116 38.14 -16.48 15.52
N THR A 117 37.57 -17.04 14.46
CA THR A 117 36.26 -16.64 13.93
C THR A 117 35.21 -17.65 14.35
N GLU A 118 33.98 -17.19 14.56
CA GLU A 118 32.79 -18.01 14.81
C GLU A 118 31.72 -17.63 13.78
N GLU A 119 31.04 -18.64 13.22
CA GLU A 119 29.93 -18.44 12.29
C GLU A 119 28.70 -18.04 13.12
N VAL A 120 28.33 -16.76 13.05
CA VAL A 120 27.18 -16.20 13.78
C VAL A 120 26.06 -15.94 12.79
N GLU A 121 24.85 -16.38 13.14
CA GLU A 121 23.63 -16.06 12.38
C GLU A 121 23.19 -14.63 12.76
N VAL A 122 23.39 -13.68 11.84
CA VAL A 122 23.03 -12.26 12.03
C VAL A 122 21.71 -11.99 11.30
N GLN A 123 20.74 -11.43 12.01
CA GLN A 123 19.53 -10.90 11.39
C GLN A 123 19.81 -9.52 10.81
N ILE A 124 19.64 -9.36 9.51
CA ILE A 124 19.71 -8.07 8.85
C ILE A 124 18.31 -7.48 8.79
N PRO A 125 18.09 -6.29 9.39
CA PRO A 125 16.82 -5.61 9.28
C PRO A 125 16.59 -5.19 7.83
N MET A 126 15.48 -5.64 7.26
CA MET A 126 15.01 -5.27 5.93
C MET A 126 13.54 -4.91 6.05
N PHE A 127 13.07 -3.96 5.25
CA PHE A 127 11.72 -3.45 5.31
C PHE A 127 11.11 -3.49 3.92
N ARG A 128 9.84 -3.86 3.83
CA ARG A 128 9.10 -3.87 2.56
C ARG A 128 7.75 -3.17 2.72
N VAL A 129 7.25 -2.69 1.59
CA VAL A 129 5.88 -2.16 1.52
C VAL A 129 4.92 -3.34 1.44
N VAL A 130 3.95 -3.39 2.35
CA VAL A 130 2.88 -4.41 2.39
C VAL A 130 1.51 -3.74 2.37
N SER A 131 0.48 -4.50 2.03
CA SER A 131 -0.91 -4.04 2.07
C SER A 131 -1.63 -4.56 3.33
N VAL A 132 -2.35 -3.66 4.00
CA VAL A 132 -3.31 -3.97 5.06
C VAL A 132 -4.69 -3.42 4.70
N PHE A 133 -5.72 -3.92 5.36
CA PHE A 133 -7.11 -3.54 5.11
C PHE A 133 -7.75 -3.12 6.42
N ASP A 134 -8.59 -2.09 6.36
CA ASP A 134 -9.39 -1.67 7.49
C ASP A 134 -10.59 -2.62 7.71
N VAL A 135 -11.09 -2.72 8.95
CA VAL A 135 -12.25 -3.54 9.29
C VAL A 135 -13.49 -3.22 8.44
N SER A 136 -13.71 -1.96 8.07
CA SER A 136 -14.84 -1.55 7.20
C SER A 136 -14.78 -2.18 5.80
N GLN A 137 -13.58 -2.53 5.36
CA GLN A 137 -13.29 -3.21 4.09
C GLN A 137 -13.45 -4.73 4.19
N THR A 138 -13.92 -5.23 5.33
CA THR A 138 -14.09 -6.66 5.58
C THR A 138 -15.52 -7.02 5.95
N GLU A 139 -15.92 -8.24 5.64
CA GLU A 139 -17.17 -8.86 6.04
C GLU A 139 -16.91 -10.15 6.83
N GLY A 140 -17.86 -10.58 7.66
CA GLY A 140 -17.71 -11.77 8.50
C GLY A 140 -18.08 -11.51 9.95
N GLU A 141 -17.61 -12.36 10.86
CA GLU A 141 -18.02 -12.36 12.26
C GLU A 141 -17.76 -11.00 12.93
N PRO A 142 -18.74 -10.45 13.68
CA PRO A 142 -18.55 -9.19 14.37
C PRO A 142 -17.36 -9.30 15.32
N LEU A 143 -16.49 -8.29 15.28
CA LEU A 143 -15.35 -8.27 16.20
C LEU A 143 -15.85 -8.12 17.63
N PRO A 144 -15.20 -8.78 18.61
CA PRO A 144 -15.53 -8.58 20.01
C PRO A 144 -15.37 -7.10 20.37
N THR A 145 -16.46 -6.45 20.75
CA THR A 145 -16.46 -5.09 21.28
C THR A 145 -16.15 -5.13 22.77
N LEU A 146 -14.99 -4.60 23.17
CA LEU A 146 -14.79 -4.15 24.54
C LEU A 146 -15.57 -2.82 24.68
N ALA A 147 -16.55 -2.77 25.58
CA ALA A 147 -17.17 -1.51 26.03
C ALA A 147 -16.06 -0.53 26.49
N SER A 148 -16.13 0.79 26.31
CA SER A 148 -17.26 1.71 26.16
C SER A 148 -16.84 2.91 25.30
N ASN A 149 -17.77 3.48 24.52
CA ASN A 149 -17.65 4.88 24.12
C ASN A 149 -17.87 5.77 25.36
N LEU A 150 -16.83 6.45 25.82
CA LEU A 150 -16.94 7.44 26.90
C LEU A 150 -17.51 8.75 26.34
N THR A 151 -18.79 8.78 25.99
CA THR A 151 -19.45 10.03 25.60
C THR A 151 -20.00 10.76 26.82
N GLY A 152 -19.31 11.84 27.23
CA GLY A 152 -19.89 12.92 28.03
C GLY A 152 -19.73 12.84 29.56
N ASN A 153 -19.27 11.71 30.10
CA ASN A 153 -18.87 11.55 31.51
C ASN A 153 -17.67 10.60 31.54
N VAL A 154 -16.63 10.87 32.35
CA VAL A 154 -15.50 9.93 32.45
C VAL A 154 -15.99 8.77 33.31
N GLU A 155 -16.44 7.67 32.70
CA GLU A 155 -16.83 6.47 33.45
C GLU A 155 -15.70 6.13 34.43
N GLN A 156 -16.05 6.00 35.71
CA GLN A 156 -15.08 5.74 36.77
C GLN A 156 -13.97 6.80 36.87
N PHE A 157 -14.31 8.10 36.73
CA PHE A 157 -13.40 9.25 36.87
C PHE A 157 -12.34 9.10 37.97
N GLU A 158 -12.72 8.65 39.16
CA GLU A 158 -11.80 8.44 40.29
C GLU A 158 -10.78 7.31 40.07
N VAL A 159 -11.15 6.27 39.34
CA VAL A 159 -10.24 5.18 38.91
C VAL A 159 -9.32 5.69 37.81
N PHE A 160 -9.88 6.42 36.84
CA PHE A 160 -9.13 6.97 35.72
C PHE A 160 -8.10 8.02 36.16
N MET A 161 -8.49 8.95 37.04
CA MET A 161 -7.56 9.92 37.64
C MET A 161 -6.47 9.25 38.49
N GLU A 162 -6.78 8.13 39.14
CA GLU A 162 -5.78 7.34 39.85
C GLU A 162 -4.81 6.64 38.89
N ALA A 163 -5.30 6.13 37.76
CA ALA A 163 -4.45 5.56 36.70
C ALA A 163 -3.49 6.61 36.12
N ILE A 164 -3.97 7.83 35.86
CA ILE A 164 -3.13 8.97 35.44
C ILE A 164 -2.08 9.29 36.51
N LYS A 165 -2.45 9.32 37.80
CA LYS A 165 -1.50 9.55 38.90
C LYS A 165 -0.41 8.48 38.97
N ARG A 166 -0.74 7.21 38.74
CA ARG A 166 0.23 6.09 38.71
C ARG A 166 1.14 6.16 37.49
N THR A 167 0.60 6.57 36.35
CA THR A 167 1.35 6.76 35.09
C THR A 167 2.30 7.96 35.16
N SER A 168 1.93 8.99 35.93
CA SER A 168 2.71 10.23 36.05
C SER A 168 4.06 9.98 36.72
N PRO A 169 5.18 10.48 36.15
CA PRO A 169 6.50 10.36 36.77
C PRO A 169 6.65 11.20 38.05
N VAL A 170 5.71 12.14 38.28
CA VAL A 170 5.71 13.08 39.40
C VAL A 170 4.35 13.13 40.08
N PRO A 171 4.26 13.47 41.38
CA PRO A 171 2.98 13.57 42.07
C PRO A 171 2.05 14.62 41.46
N ILE A 172 0.76 14.28 41.32
CA ILE A 172 -0.31 15.20 40.89
C ILE A 172 -1.13 15.63 42.10
N GLU A 173 -1.25 16.94 42.31
CA GLU A 173 -2.02 17.55 43.40
C GLU A 173 -3.16 18.42 42.84
N ILE A 174 -4.37 18.25 43.36
CA ILE A 174 -5.50 19.15 43.09
C ILE A 174 -5.48 20.27 44.13
N ILE A 175 -5.26 21.51 43.70
CA ILE A 175 -5.14 22.68 44.59
C ILE A 175 -5.93 23.88 44.06
N PRO A 176 -6.30 24.86 44.90
CA PRO A 176 -6.87 26.11 44.44
C PRO A 176 -5.88 26.89 43.55
N LEU A 177 -6.29 27.19 42.32
CA LEU A 177 -5.52 28.00 41.35
C LEU A 177 -6.38 29.14 40.76
N PRO A 178 -5.76 30.19 40.19
CA PRO A 178 -6.46 31.23 39.42
C PRO A 178 -7.35 30.64 38.31
N LYS A 179 -8.49 31.27 38.01
CA LYS A 179 -9.48 30.74 37.05
C LYS A 179 -8.95 30.57 35.61
N ASP A 180 -7.88 31.27 35.27
CA ASP A 180 -7.19 31.28 33.99
C ASP A 180 -6.01 30.29 33.92
N THR A 181 -5.80 29.49 34.96
CA THR A 181 -4.75 28.46 35.00
C THR A 181 -5.36 27.10 35.35
N ASP A 182 -5.39 26.20 34.37
CA ASP A 182 -5.96 24.86 34.57
C ASP A 182 -4.99 23.92 35.29
N GLY A 183 -3.69 24.06 35.02
CA GLY A 183 -2.64 23.33 35.70
C GLY A 183 -1.25 23.93 35.44
N TYR A 184 -0.24 23.37 36.11
CA TYR A 184 1.16 23.57 35.76
C TYR A 184 2.06 22.46 36.32
N TYR A 185 3.09 22.10 35.57
CA TYR A 185 4.23 21.32 36.05
C TYR A 185 5.30 22.21 36.71
N HIS A 186 5.65 21.90 37.96
CA HIS A 186 6.69 22.61 38.70
C HIS A 186 8.04 21.88 38.59
N THR A 187 8.89 22.33 37.68
CA THR A 187 10.20 21.73 37.37
C THR A 187 11.09 21.50 38.61
N GLU A 188 11.27 22.51 39.47
CA GLU A 188 12.16 22.39 40.65
C GLU A 188 11.62 21.44 41.73
N LYS A 189 10.30 21.40 41.92
CA LYS A 189 9.65 20.60 42.96
C LYS A 189 9.24 19.22 42.47
N LYS A 190 9.38 18.94 41.17
CA LYS A 190 8.97 17.71 40.49
C LYS A 190 7.57 17.29 40.93
N ARG A 191 6.59 18.17 40.71
CA ARG A 191 5.16 17.95 41.01
C ARG A 191 4.27 18.66 39.99
N ILE A 192 3.08 18.13 39.78
CA ILE A 192 2.02 18.72 38.95
C ILE A 192 0.93 19.28 39.87
N ALA A 193 0.47 20.49 39.57
CA ALA A 193 -0.67 21.11 40.24
C ALA A 193 -1.81 21.29 39.25
N ILE A 194 -3.00 20.80 39.58
CA ILE A 194 -4.24 20.93 38.79
C ILE A 194 -5.26 21.74 39.59
N ARG A 195 -6.00 22.62 38.90
CA ARG A 195 -6.98 23.51 39.52
C ARG A 195 -8.18 22.75 40.08
N GLU A 196 -8.51 23.05 41.34
CA GLU A 196 -9.72 22.56 41.99
C GLU A 196 -11.00 23.13 41.35
N GLY A 197 -12.05 22.30 41.24
CA GLY A 197 -13.39 22.74 40.82
C GLY A 197 -13.59 22.86 39.30
N MET A 198 -12.70 22.28 38.48
CA MET A 198 -12.91 22.11 37.04
C MET A 198 -13.85 20.90 36.75
N SER A 199 -14.37 20.84 35.53
CA SER A 199 -15.11 19.64 35.07
C SER A 199 -14.18 18.43 34.94
N GLU A 200 -14.71 17.21 35.04
CA GLU A 200 -13.93 15.98 34.91
C GLU A 200 -13.10 15.93 33.63
N VAL A 201 -13.72 16.28 32.48
CA VAL A 201 -13.07 16.37 31.17
C VAL A 201 -11.91 17.37 31.18
N GLN A 202 -12.13 18.57 31.74
CA GLN A 202 -11.10 19.60 31.83
C GLN A 202 -9.97 19.20 32.77
N THR A 203 -10.29 18.55 33.89
CA THR A 203 -9.30 18.03 34.85
C THR A 203 -8.43 16.95 34.24
N VAL A 204 -9.02 16.00 33.51
CA VAL A 204 -8.28 14.94 32.81
C VAL A 204 -7.37 15.54 31.74
N SER A 205 -7.91 16.40 30.87
CA SER A 205 -7.13 17.01 29.79
C SER A 205 -5.97 17.84 30.32
N ALA A 206 -6.20 18.63 31.38
CA ALA A 206 -5.13 19.37 32.05
C ALA A 206 -4.10 18.44 32.71
N ALA A 207 -4.53 17.37 33.37
CA ALA A 207 -3.61 16.41 34.00
C ALA A 207 -2.69 15.75 32.97
N ILE A 208 -3.24 15.25 31.86
CA ILE A 208 -2.44 14.62 30.79
C ILE A 208 -1.48 15.63 30.15
N HIS A 209 -1.93 16.87 29.92
CA HIS A 209 -1.09 17.95 29.40
C HIS A 209 0.11 18.23 30.31
N GLU A 210 -0.12 18.35 31.62
CA GLU A 210 0.97 18.58 32.57
C GLU A 210 1.88 17.35 32.76
N VAL A 211 1.34 16.14 32.63
CA VAL A 211 2.15 14.91 32.62
C VAL A 211 3.07 14.89 31.40
N ALA A 212 2.56 15.26 30.21
CA ALA A 212 3.38 15.38 29.01
C ALA A 212 4.53 16.40 29.19
N HIS A 213 4.26 17.55 29.80
CA HIS A 213 5.29 18.51 30.20
C HIS A 213 6.33 17.91 31.14
N SER A 214 5.91 17.10 32.11
CA SER A 214 6.83 16.46 33.06
C SER A 214 7.73 15.40 32.44
N LEU A 215 7.24 14.69 31.42
CA LEU A 215 7.99 13.67 30.68
C LEU A 215 8.99 14.28 29.71
N LEU A 216 8.57 15.30 28.96
CA LEU A 216 9.34 15.82 27.83
C LEU A 216 10.21 17.03 28.17
N HIS A 217 9.74 17.91 29.05
CA HIS A 217 10.31 19.27 29.20
C HIS A 217 10.99 19.47 30.56
N ASN A 218 11.53 18.39 31.11
CA ASN A 218 12.33 18.43 32.34
C ASN A 218 13.78 18.87 32.05
N ARG A 219 14.03 20.18 32.19
CA ARG A 219 15.34 20.82 31.92
C ARG A 219 16.54 20.24 32.67
N GLU A 220 16.33 19.54 33.79
CA GLU A 220 17.43 18.85 34.49
C GLU A 220 17.81 17.57 33.76
N VAL A 221 16.82 16.78 33.35
CA VAL A 221 17.01 15.53 32.59
C VAL A 221 17.59 15.83 31.21
N GLU A 222 17.14 16.90 30.54
CA GLU A 222 17.74 17.34 29.27
C GLU A 222 19.24 17.65 29.40
N LYS A 223 19.65 18.29 30.50
CA LYS A 223 21.06 18.57 30.78
C LYS A 223 21.85 17.30 31.08
N GLU A 224 21.29 16.39 31.87
CA GLU A 224 21.94 15.12 32.20
C GLU A 224 22.13 14.24 30.95
N LEU A 225 21.13 14.13 30.08
CA LEU A 225 21.22 13.40 28.81
C LEU A 225 22.25 14.02 27.86
N GLN A 226 22.34 15.36 27.77
CA GLN A 226 23.40 16.03 27.01
C GLN A 226 24.80 15.77 27.57
N THR A 227 24.92 15.61 28.89
CA THR A 227 26.21 15.34 29.54
C THR A 227 26.68 13.90 29.30
N GLN A 228 25.75 12.96 29.04
CA GLN A 228 26.04 11.53 28.81
C GLN A 228 26.41 11.19 27.35
N GLN A 229 26.04 12.01 26.36
CA GLN A 229 26.28 11.74 24.92
C GLN A 229 27.71 12.07 24.41
N GLY A 230 28.62 12.52 25.29
CA GLY A 230 30.03 12.75 24.98
C GLY A 230 30.33 14.03 24.18
N GLU A 231 31.60 14.46 24.19
CA GLU A 231 32.07 15.78 23.69
C GLU A 231 31.87 16.01 22.17
N ASN A 232 31.52 14.97 21.39
CA ASN A 232 31.32 15.03 19.93
C ASN A 232 29.84 15.08 19.50
N ALA A 233 28.88 14.99 20.43
CA ALA A 233 27.46 15.11 20.10
C ALA A 233 27.10 16.57 19.78
N LYS A 234 26.40 16.81 18.66
CA LYS A 234 25.86 18.15 18.36
C LYS A 234 24.92 18.55 19.51
N PRO A 235 25.06 19.75 20.10
CA PRO A 235 24.15 20.19 21.14
C PRO A 235 22.73 20.26 20.58
N ASN A 236 21.78 19.55 21.20
CA ASN A 236 20.37 19.70 20.88
C ASN A 236 19.99 21.17 21.12
N LYS A 237 19.54 21.83 20.05
CA LYS A 237 19.06 23.21 20.11
C LYS A 237 17.91 23.26 21.14
N PRO A 238 17.96 24.15 22.14
CA PRO A 238 16.90 24.22 23.14
C PRO A 238 15.56 24.46 22.43
N LYS A 239 14.56 23.62 22.71
CA LYS A 239 13.21 23.77 22.17
C LYS A 239 12.66 25.12 22.62
N ASN A 240 11.97 25.82 21.72
CA ASN A 240 11.26 27.04 22.13
C ASN A 240 9.95 26.65 22.83
N ARG A 241 9.46 27.51 23.72
CA ARG A 241 8.23 27.26 24.48
C ARG A 241 7.05 26.88 23.59
N ASN A 242 6.92 27.49 22.42
CA ASN A 242 5.84 27.15 21.49
C ASN A 242 5.91 25.68 21.02
N THR A 243 7.09 25.10 20.86
CA THR A 243 7.25 23.67 20.54
C THR A 243 6.90 22.79 21.73
N GLU A 244 7.29 23.22 22.95
CA GLU A 244 6.95 22.50 24.18
C GLU A 244 5.42 22.39 24.35
N GLU A 245 4.70 23.50 24.18
CA GLU A 245 3.23 23.52 24.30
C GLU A 245 2.54 22.75 23.16
N VAL A 246 2.99 22.87 21.90
CA VAL A 246 2.40 22.10 20.78
C VAL A 246 2.53 20.60 21.01
N GLU A 247 3.68 20.13 21.50
CA GLU A 247 3.88 18.72 21.83
C GLU A 247 2.93 18.29 22.96
N ALA A 248 2.88 19.04 24.07
CA ALA A 248 2.03 18.73 25.21
C ALA A 248 0.53 18.73 24.86
N GLU A 249 0.05 19.74 24.11
CA GLU A 249 -1.34 19.83 23.69
C GLU A 249 -1.72 18.73 22.69
N SER A 250 -0.82 18.39 21.76
CA SER A 250 -1.05 17.31 20.79
C SER A 250 -1.15 15.95 21.48
N ILE A 251 -0.30 15.71 22.49
CA ILE A 251 -0.35 14.49 23.30
C ILE A 251 -1.64 14.45 24.12
N SER A 252 -1.99 15.54 24.81
CA SER A 252 -3.24 15.62 25.58
C SER A 252 -4.46 15.35 24.70
N PHE A 253 -4.52 15.98 23.52
CA PHE A 253 -5.59 15.76 22.54
C PHE A 253 -5.66 14.30 22.08
N ALA A 254 -4.53 13.69 21.72
CA ALA A 254 -4.50 12.32 21.22
C ALA A 254 -4.91 11.28 22.28
N VAL A 255 -4.38 11.41 23.51
CA VAL A 255 -4.74 10.53 24.62
C VAL A 255 -6.21 10.71 24.99
N CYS A 256 -6.72 11.95 25.08
CA CYS A 256 -8.14 12.19 25.33
C CYS A 256 -9.02 11.59 24.21
N SER A 257 -8.60 11.73 22.94
CA SER A 257 -9.34 11.19 21.80
C SER A 257 -9.43 9.66 21.83
N TYR A 258 -8.36 8.97 22.24
CA TYR A 258 -8.36 7.51 22.41
C TYR A 258 -9.43 7.05 23.40
N TYR A 259 -9.57 7.76 24.52
CA TYR A 259 -10.61 7.51 25.52
C TYR A 259 -11.96 8.16 25.17
N GLY A 260 -12.21 8.64 23.95
CA GLY A 260 -13.48 9.25 23.57
C GLY A 260 -13.81 10.58 24.29
N ILE A 261 -12.84 11.18 24.99
CA ILE A 261 -13.01 12.42 25.76
C ILE A 261 -12.96 13.60 24.79
N GLN A 262 -14.12 14.25 24.57
CA GLN A 262 -14.23 15.40 23.70
C GLN A 262 -13.60 16.65 24.34
N THR A 263 -12.40 17.01 23.89
CA THR A 263 -11.74 18.28 24.25
C THR A 263 -12.24 19.42 23.34
N ALA A 264 -12.34 20.64 23.86
CA ALA A 264 -12.86 21.79 23.13
C ALA A 264 -12.08 22.07 21.81
N GLU A 265 -12.80 22.41 20.74
CA GLU A 265 -12.29 22.54 19.37
C GLU A 265 -11.20 23.60 19.14
N ASN A 266 -10.99 24.50 20.11
CA ASN A 266 -10.14 25.69 19.96
C ASN A 266 -8.66 25.49 20.35
N SER A 267 -8.26 24.33 20.87
CA SER A 267 -6.89 24.15 21.40
C SER A 267 -5.82 24.05 20.31
N LEU A 268 -6.14 23.67 19.07
CA LEU A 268 -5.12 23.41 18.03
C LEU A 268 -5.01 24.51 16.95
N GLY A 269 -5.78 25.59 17.05
CA GLY A 269 -5.92 26.59 15.96
C GLY A 269 -4.65 27.39 15.62
N TYR A 270 -3.63 27.37 16.50
CA TYR A 270 -2.37 28.09 16.28
C TYR A 270 -1.26 27.21 15.67
N ILE A 271 -1.52 25.92 15.43
CA ILE A 271 -0.52 24.93 14.98
C ILE A 271 -0.01 25.22 13.56
N ALA A 272 -0.86 25.69 12.65
CA ALA A 272 -0.42 26.14 11.32
C ALA A 272 0.56 27.32 11.39
N SER A 273 0.48 28.15 12.43
CA SER A 273 1.44 29.23 12.66
C SER A 273 2.73 28.73 13.32
N TRP A 274 2.69 27.64 14.08
CA TRP A 274 3.85 27.04 14.74
C TRP A 274 4.80 26.37 13.75
N SER A 275 4.28 25.68 12.73
CA SER A 275 5.09 25.00 11.71
C SER A 275 5.81 25.97 10.77
N LYS A 276 5.30 27.21 10.65
CA LYS A 276 5.82 28.21 9.71
C LYS A 276 7.28 28.58 9.99
N GLY A 277 8.15 28.27 9.04
CA GLY A 277 9.58 28.57 9.11
C GLY A 277 10.42 27.56 9.89
N LYS A 278 9.85 26.40 10.23
CA LYS A 278 10.59 25.23 10.73
C LYS A 278 11.03 24.33 9.58
N GLU A 279 12.19 23.72 9.74
CA GLU A 279 12.68 22.68 8.82
C GLU A 279 11.88 21.39 9.00
N LEU A 280 11.74 20.60 7.93
CA LEU A 280 11.00 19.33 7.94
C LEU A 280 11.50 18.38 9.04
N ALA A 281 12.81 18.33 9.25
CA ALA A 281 13.42 17.52 10.31
C ALA A 281 12.99 17.94 11.73
N GLU A 282 12.83 19.25 11.99
CA GLU A 282 12.36 19.74 13.28
C GLU A 282 10.89 19.35 13.53
N ILE A 283 10.05 19.42 12.47
CA ILE A 283 8.64 19.05 12.53
C ILE A 283 8.49 17.54 12.74
N ARG A 284 9.21 16.73 11.96
CA ARG A 284 9.20 15.27 12.06
C ARG A 284 9.60 14.79 13.46
N ALA A 285 10.69 15.32 14.01
CA ALA A 285 11.14 14.95 15.36
C ALA A 285 10.07 15.27 16.44
N SER A 286 9.32 16.36 16.27
CA SER A 286 8.22 16.72 17.17
C SER A 286 7.06 15.72 17.05
N LEU A 287 6.68 15.34 15.82
CA LEU A 287 5.64 14.33 15.58
C LEU A 287 6.02 12.94 16.12
N GLU A 288 7.28 12.54 16.00
CA GLU A 288 7.79 11.28 16.58
C GLU A 288 7.70 11.32 18.11
N THR A 289 8.09 12.45 18.72
CA THR A 289 7.97 12.67 20.16
C THR A 289 6.51 12.56 20.61
N ILE A 290 5.59 13.18 19.88
CA ILE A 290 4.15 13.15 20.15
C ILE A 290 3.60 11.72 20.05
N ASN A 291 3.90 11.01 18.95
CA ASN A 291 3.42 9.65 18.71
C ASN A 291 3.92 8.69 19.81
N LYS A 292 5.23 8.71 20.11
CA LYS A 292 5.84 7.87 21.13
C LYS A 292 5.24 8.12 22.52
N THR A 293 5.23 9.39 22.95
CA THR A 293 4.77 9.75 24.30
C THR A 293 3.28 9.49 24.47
N SER A 294 2.46 9.70 23.43
CA SER A 294 1.04 9.38 23.46
C SER A 294 0.84 7.86 23.63
N SER A 295 1.60 7.03 22.91
CA SER A 295 1.50 5.58 23.05
C SER A 295 1.93 5.09 24.43
N GLU A 296 3.01 5.64 24.98
CA GLU A 296 3.48 5.32 26.34
C GLU A 296 2.43 5.69 27.39
N LEU A 297 1.83 6.88 27.29
CA LEU A 297 0.77 7.32 28.20
C LEU A 297 -0.50 6.48 28.08
N ILE A 298 -0.97 6.19 26.86
CA ILE A 298 -2.14 5.33 26.65
C ILE A 298 -1.90 3.96 27.28
N THR A 299 -0.76 3.34 26.97
CA THR A 299 -0.41 2.01 27.49
C THR A 299 -0.29 1.99 29.02
N GLY A 300 0.36 3.02 29.59
CA GLY A 300 0.52 3.15 31.04
C GLY A 300 -0.81 3.36 31.77
N ILE A 301 -1.69 4.22 31.23
CA ILE A 301 -3.02 4.46 31.79
C ILE A 301 -3.87 3.19 31.70
N ASP A 302 -3.92 2.51 30.54
CA ASP A 302 -4.68 1.26 30.38
C ASP A 302 -4.22 0.19 31.38
N THR A 303 -2.90 0.02 31.53
CA THR A 303 -2.30 -0.93 32.47
C THR A 303 -2.72 -0.63 33.90
N HIS A 304 -2.55 0.61 34.35
CA HIS A 304 -2.88 1.00 35.72
C HIS A 304 -4.38 1.03 35.98
N PHE A 305 -5.20 1.41 35.00
CA PHE A 305 -6.65 1.39 35.10
C PHE A 305 -7.13 -0.04 35.39
N ALA A 306 -6.63 -1.01 34.62
CA ALA A 306 -6.90 -2.42 34.80
C ALA A 306 -6.48 -2.95 36.19
N GLU A 307 -5.28 -2.59 36.65
CA GLU A 307 -4.81 -2.93 38.00
C GLU A 307 -5.74 -2.37 39.09
N ILE A 308 -6.18 -1.12 38.97
CA ILE A 308 -7.04 -0.47 39.97
C ILE A 308 -8.43 -1.08 39.98
N VAL A 309 -9.00 -1.39 38.81
CA VAL A 309 -10.29 -2.10 38.68
C VAL A 309 -10.23 -3.43 39.44
N LYS A 310 -9.15 -4.20 39.25
CA LYS A 310 -8.90 -5.43 40.00
C LYS A 310 -8.79 -5.17 41.51
N GLU A 311 -7.92 -4.24 41.92
CA GLU A 311 -7.66 -3.93 43.33
C GLU A 311 -8.95 -3.53 44.08
N ARG A 312 -9.85 -2.81 43.40
CA ARG A 312 -11.10 -2.32 43.96
C ARG A 312 -12.27 -3.29 43.78
N GLY A 313 -12.08 -4.40 43.06
CA GLY A 313 -13.13 -5.39 42.79
C GLY A 313 -14.28 -4.81 41.97
N ILE A 314 -13.98 -3.90 41.05
CA ILE A 314 -14.97 -3.27 40.16
C ILE A 314 -15.29 -4.24 39.03
N ASP A 315 -16.56 -4.60 38.86
CA ASP A 315 -17.02 -5.45 37.78
C ASP A 315 -17.37 -4.60 36.55
N LEU A 316 -16.47 -4.59 35.56
CA LEU A 316 -16.67 -3.87 34.29
C LEU A 316 -17.75 -4.50 33.40
N THR A 317 -18.25 -5.69 33.73
CA THR A 317 -19.30 -6.38 32.94
C THR A 317 -20.72 -6.05 33.40
N ALA A 318 -20.88 -5.26 34.46
CA ALA A 318 -22.15 -5.10 35.17
C ALA A 318 -22.97 -3.84 34.84
N GLU A 319 -22.54 -2.94 33.94
CA GLU A 319 -23.33 -1.75 33.58
C GLU A 319 -23.66 -1.68 32.08
N THR A 320 -24.80 -2.28 31.73
CA THR A 320 -25.62 -1.85 30.59
C THR A 320 -27.07 -2.24 30.86
N SER A 321 -27.74 -1.46 31.72
CA SER A 321 -29.19 -1.47 31.78
C SER A 321 -29.69 -0.03 31.76
N VAL A 322 -29.91 0.49 30.55
CA VAL A 322 -30.75 1.67 30.34
C VAL A 322 -32.20 1.26 30.64
N PRO A 323 -33.03 2.05 31.34
CA PRO A 323 -34.40 1.66 31.64
C PRO A 323 -35.25 1.68 30.36
N GLU A 324 -35.73 0.51 29.94
CA GLU A 324 -36.62 0.36 28.79
C GLU A 324 -37.99 1.01 29.08
N GLN A 325 -38.32 2.07 28.33
CA GLN A 325 -39.69 2.53 28.18
C GLN A 325 -40.48 1.50 27.36
N ALA A 326 -41.78 1.37 27.64
CA ALA A 326 -42.64 0.35 27.06
C ALA A 326 -42.50 0.24 25.52
N PRO A 327 -42.51 -0.98 24.95
CA PRO A 327 -42.20 -1.20 23.54
C PRO A 327 -43.23 -0.50 22.64
N ASP A 328 -42.72 0.35 21.74
CA ASP A 328 -43.50 0.95 20.66
C ASP A 328 -43.85 -0.14 19.64
N PRO A 329 -45.13 -0.38 19.34
CA PRO A 329 -45.56 -1.42 18.41
C PRO A 329 -45.07 -1.23 16.97
N ASN A 330 -44.65 -0.02 16.59
CA ASN A 330 -44.22 0.28 15.21
C ASN A 330 -42.70 0.16 15.00
N LYS A 331 -41.92 -0.07 16.08
CA LYS A 331 -40.46 -0.15 16.01
C LYS A 331 -40.02 -1.42 15.26
N GLY A 332 -39.26 -1.25 14.18
CA GLY A 332 -38.69 -2.34 13.36
C GLY A 332 -39.70 -3.06 12.47
N GLN A 333 -40.92 -2.55 12.30
CA GLN A 333 -41.93 -3.13 11.41
C GLN A 333 -42.12 -2.28 10.15
N ILE A 334 -42.24 -2.93 8.98
CA ILE A 334 -42.54 -2.27 7.70
C ILE A 334 -44.02 -1.87 7.67
N THR A 335 -44.31 -0.66 8.11
CA THR A 335 -45.64 -0.03 8.10
C THR A 335 -45.49 1.42 7.67
N GLU A 336 -46.60 2.11 7.36
CA GLU A 336 -46.57 3.51 6.89
C GLU A 336 -45.94 4.49 7.92
N ASP A 337 -45.93 4.12 9.21
CA ASP A 337 -45.31 4.88 10.30
C ASP A 337 -44.11 4.13 10.93
N GLY A 338 -43.52 3.18 10.20
CA GLY A 338 -42.43 2.34 10.67
C GLY A 338 -41.10 3.10 10.79
N TYR A 339 -40.38 2.86 11.88
CA TYR A 339 -39.06 3.45 12.16
C TYR A 339 -38.19 2.41 12.88
N ASN A 340 -36.88 2.68 12.97
CA ASN A 340 -35.87 1.73 13.43
C ASN A 340 -35.84 0.44 12.58
N ILE A 341 -36.07 0.58 11.27
CA ILE A 341 -36.08 -0.53 10.32
C ILE A 341 -34.65 -0.80 9.88
N GLU A 342 -34.22 -2.05 10.00
CA GLU A 342 -32.94 -2.50 9.44
C GLU A 342 -33.19 -3.05 8.03
N VAL A 343 -32.39 -2.61 7.06
CA VAL A 343 -32.49 -3.04 5.67
C VAL A 343 -31.24 -3.85 5.33
N ASP A 344 -31.45 -5.05 4.81
CA ASP A 344 -30.36 -5.97 4.49
C ASP A 344 -29.35 -5.34 3.51
N GLY A 345 -28.06 -5.45 3.84
CA GLY A 345 -26.97 -4.81 3.08
C GLY A 345 -26.77 -3.30 3.33
N HIS A 346 -27.59 -2.65 4.18
CA HIS A 346 -27.53 -1.20 4.41
C HIS A 346 -27.33 -0.88 5.91
N ILE A 347 -26.34 -0.04 6.21
CA ILE A 347 -25.96 0.30 7.60
C ILE A 347 -26.95 1.32 8.16
N GLY A 348 -27.23 1.20 9.46
CA GLY A 348 -28.06 2.13 10.19
C GLY A 348 -29.53 1.76 10.19
N THR A 349 -30.32 2.60 10.82
CA THR A 349 -31.76 2.44 10.92
C THR A 349 -32.47 3.40 9.99
N TRP A 350 -33.61 2.94 9.47
CA TRP A 350 -34.36 3.62 8.44
C TRP A 350 -35.80 3.80 8.90
N TYR A 351 -36.45 4.83 8.36
CA TYR A 351 -37.86 5.09 8.60
C TYR A 351 -38.60 5.29 7.28
N VAL A 352 -39.88 4.90 7.25
CA VAL A 352 -40.69 5.00 6.04
C VAL A 352 -41.05 6.46 5.80
N ILE A 353 -40.73 6.97 4.61
CA ILE A 353 -41.06 8.34 4.17
C ILE A 353 -42.16 8.36 3.11
N ASP A 354 -42.31 7.28 2.33
CA ASP A 354 -43.37 7.18 1.32
C ASP A 354 -43.72 5.72 1.00
N THR A 355 -44.84 5.49 0.33
CA THR A 355 -45.33 4.16 -0.02
C THR A 355 -46.11 4.19 -1.33
N GLU A 356 -45.77 3.29 -2.27
CA GLU A 356 -46.46 3.14 -3.55
C GLU A 356 -46.89 1.68 -3.80
N VAL A 357 -47.97 1.50 -4.58
CA VAL A 357 -48.43 0.17 -5.00
C VAL A 357 -48.22 0.02 -6.49
N VAL A 358 -47.33 -0.88 -6.88
CA VAL A 358 -47.01 -1.20 -8.28
C VAL A 358 -47.37 -2.66 -8.54
N ASN A 359 -48.15 -2.93 -9.59
CA ASN A 359 -48.58 -4.28 -9.98
C ASN A 359 -49.23 -5.12 -8.87
N SER A 360 -49.99 -4.48 -7.96
CA SER A 360 -50.60 -5.10 -6.77
C SER A 360 -49.64 -5.50 -5.64
N THR A 361 -48.37 -5.09 -5.72
CA THR A 361 -47.38 -5.22 -4.66
C THR A 361 -47.13 -3.85 -4.03
N LYS A 362 -47.05 -3.79 -2.70
CA LYS A 362 -46.80 -2.56 -1.94
C LYS A 362 -45.29 -2.41 -1.71
N TYR A 363 -44.77 -1.22 -1.96
CA TYR A 363 -43.37 -0.85 -1.78
C TYR A 363 -43.27 0.35 -0.85
N PHE A 364 -42.17 0.42 -0.10
CA PHE A 364 -41.91 1.45 0.90
C PHE A 364 -40.59 2.12 0.56
N LEU A 365 -40.60 3.46 0.54
CA LEU A 365 -39.41 4.29 0.39
C LEU A 365 -38.92 4.66 1.79
N LEU A 366 -37.66 4.38 2.07
CA LEU A 366 -37.04 4.51 3.36
C LEU A 366 -35.93 5.55 3.32
N GLU A 367 -35.90 6.41 4.32
CA GLU A 367 -34.84 7.40 4.54
C GLU A 367 -34.04 7.02 5.79
N HIS A 368 -32.74 7.33 5.78
CA HIS A 368 -31.85 7.00 6.88
C HIS A 368 -32.14 7.90 8.09
N GLU A 369 -32.27 7.32 9.29
CA GLU A 369 -32.66 8.08 10.48
C GLU A 369 -31.61 9.09 10.95
N GLU A 370 -30.32 8.71 10.91
CA GLU A 370 -29.22 9.60 11.32
C GLU A 370 -28.80 10.61 10.24
N HIS A 371 -28.82 10.21 8.97
CA HIS A 371 -28.24 10.96 7.86
C HIS A 371 -29.28 11.68 6.98
N GLY A 372 -30.57 11.34 7.11
CA GLY A 372 -31.67 11.99 6.40
C GLY A 372 -31.45 12.04 4.89
N ASP A 373 -31.65 13.24 4.32
CA ASP A 373 -31.43 13.56 2.90
C ASP A 373 -29.96 13.56 2.45
N GLY A 374 -29.03 13.39 3.39
CA GLY A 374 -27.59 13.20 3.12
C GLY A 374 -27.22 11.78 2.69
N ALA A 375 -28.13 10.83 2.83
CA ALA A 375 -27.99 9.45 2.34
C ALA A 375 -29.03 9.17 1.25
N ALA A 376 -28.67 8.37 0.25
CA ALA A 376 -29.62 7.93 -0.75
C ALA A 376 -30.72 7.08 -0.10
N CYS A 377 -31.96 7.26 -0.55
CA CYS A 377 -33.07 6.47 -0.04
C CYS A 377 -32.97 5.02 -0.54
N VAL A 378 -33.72 4.14 0.11
CA VAL A 378 -33.85 2.74 -0.32
C VAL A 378 -35.31 2.37 -0.50
N ILE A 379 -35.60 1.45 -1.41
CA ILE A 379 -36.94 0.91 -1.62
C ILE A 379 -36.97 -0.56 -1.21
N VAL A 380 -37.91 -0.90 -0.33
CA VAL A 380 -38.18 -2.28 0.09
C VAL A 380 -39.59 -2.71 -0.29
N ASP A 381 -39.83 -4.01 -0.40
CA ASP A 381 -41.18 -4.57 -0.58
C ASP A 381 -41.95 -4.71 0.75
N GLY A 382 -43.18 -5.20 0.69
CA GLY A 382 -44.04 -5.39 1.87
C GLY A 382 -43.55 -6.42 2.89
N ASP A 383 -42.51 -7.20 2.56
CA ASP A 383 -41.85 -8.13 3.47
C ASP A 383 -40.52 -7.54 4.01
N GLY A 384 -40.18 -6.31 3.64
CA GLY A 384 -38.96 -5.61 4.07
C GLY A 384 -37.70 -5.99 3.30
N LYS A 385 -37.85 -6.69 2.16
CA LYS A 385 -36.72 -7.07 1.32
C LYS A 385 -36.31 -5.89 0.44
N LEU A 386 -35.00 -5.63 0.36
CA LEU A 386 -34.44 -4.61 -0.53
C LEU A 386 -34.80 -4.90 -1.99
N VAL A 387 -35.35 -3.89 -2.67
CA VAL A 387 -35.75 -3.92 -4.08
C VAL A 387 -34.84 -3.02 -4.91
N LEU A 388 -34.52 -1.85 -4.38
CA LEU A 388 -33.66 -0.87 -5.04
C LEU A 388 -32.90 -0.03 -3.99
N ASP A 389 -31.61 0.15 -4.20
CA ASP A 389 -30.72 1.03 -3.45
C ASP A 389 -30.30 2.25 -4.28
N ASP A 390 -29.57 3.19 -3.67
CA ASP A 390 -29.13 4.45 -4.28
C ASP A 390 -30.28 5.27 -4.94
N VAL A 391 -31.44 5.31 -4.28
CA VAL A 391 -32.65 5.97 -4.81
C VAL A 391 -32.61 7.46 -4.49
N TRP A 392 -32.59 8.29 -5.54
CA TRP A 392 -32.55 9.76 -5.42
C TRP A 392 -33.83 10.42 -5.91
N ASN A 393 -34.58 9.78 -6.81
CA ASN A 393 -35.83 10.30 -7.36
C ASN A 393 -37.06 9.51 -6.86
N GLY A 394 -36.92 8.75 -5.78
CA GLY A 394 -38.01 7.98 -5.18
C GLY A 394 -38.54 6.88 -6.11
N PHE A 395 -39.85 6.68 -6.14
CA PHE A 395 -40.47 5.59 -6.92
C PHE A 395 -40.40 5.77 -8.45
N ASP A 396 -39.90 6.89 -8.96
CA ASP A 396 -39.63 7.02 -10.40
C ASP A 396 -38.41 6.17 -10.80
N ASP A 397 -37.39 6.06 -9.93
CA ASP A 397 -36.24 5.15 -10.14
C ASP A 397 -36.70 3.67 -10.13
N LEU A 398 -37.72 3.34 -9.31
CA LEU A 398 -38.32 2.01 -9.28
C LEU A 398 -39.02 1.63 -10.60
N LYS A 399 -39.67 2.60 -11.25
CA LYS A 399 -40.35 2.37 -12.54
C LYS A 399 -39.33 2.10 -13.65
N GLU A 400 -38.24 2.86 -13.69
CA GLU A 400 -37.15 2.66 -14.64
C GLU A 400 -36.45 1.31 -14.43
N HIS A 401 -36.24 0.89 -13.18
CA HIS A 401 -35.67 -0.43 -12.84
C HIS A 401 -36.46 -1.60 -13.43
N PHE A 402 -37.80 -1.54 -13.40
CA PHE A 402 -38.62 -2.61 -13.99
C PHE A 402 -38.64 -2.56 -15.53
N GLU A 403 -38.50 -1.39 -16.13
CA GLU A 403 -38.42 -1.24 -17.59
C GLU A 403 -37.08 -1.74 -18.16
N SER A 404 -35.97 -1.53 -17.43
CA SER A 404 -34.63 -1.97 -17.85
C SER A 404 -34.43 -3.49 -17.76
N ARG A 405 -34.88 -4.14 -16.67
CA ARG A 405 -34.80 -5.62 -16.54
C ARG A 405 -35.58 -6.35 -17.64
N ALA A 406 -36.72 -5.80 -18.05
CA ALA A 406 -37.52 -6.35 -19.15
C ALA A 406 -36.78 -6.29 -20.52
N ALA A 407 -35.82 -5.37 -20.68
CA ALA A 407 -34.98 -5.25 -21.86
C ALA A 407 -33.73 -6.14 -21.82
N GLU A 408 -33.27 -6.52 -20.62
CA GLU A 408 -32.04 -7.29 -20.38
C GLU A 408 -32.25 -8.81 -20.56
N GLU A 409 -33.44 -9.33 -20.25
CA GLU A 409 -33.81 -10.75 -20.44
C GLU A 409 -33.84 -11.20 -21.93
N GLN A 410 -33.52 -10.32 -22.88
CA GLN A 410 -33.55 -10.60 -24.32
C GLN A 410 -32.17 -10.76 -25.01
N ARG A 411 -31.04 -10.78 -24.29
CA ARG A 411 -29.71 -10.98 -24.91
C ARG A 411 -28.92 -12.14 -24.27
N ILE A 412 -28.72 -13.24 -25.00
CA ILE A 412 -27.72 -14.29 -24.68
C ILE A 412 -27.03 -14.77 -25.97
N ASP A 413 -25.72 -15.06 -25.83
CA ASP A 413 -24.73 -15.74 -26.70
C ASP A 413 -23.97 -14.95 -27.78
N GLU A 414 -22.79 -14.40 -27.43
CA GLU A 414 -21.59 -14.37 -28.30
C GLU A 414 -20.30 -14.59 -27.47
N PRO A 415 -19.29 -15.34 -27.97
CA PRO A 415 -18.03 -15.56 -27.28
C PRO A 415 -17.14 -14.31 -27.30
N ILE A 416 -16.54 -13.99 -26.14
CA ILE A 416 -15.62 -12.87 -25.98
C ILE A 416 -14.31 -13.18 -26.72
N GLN A 417 -13.98 -12.39 -27.74
CA GLN A 417 -12.67 -12.41 -28.39
C GLN A 417 -11.69 -11.59 -27.52
N HIS A 418 -10.59 -12.20 -27.08
CA HIS A 418 -9.60 -11.55 -26.21
C HIS A 418 -8.48 -10.90 -27.02
N ASP A 419 -8.24 -9.61 -26.81
CA ASP A 419 -7.24 -8.80 -27.55
C ASP A 419 -5.86 -8.74 -26.84
N TYR A 420 -5.52 -9.74 -26.01
CA TYR A 420 -4.30 -9.75 -25.20
C TYR A 420 -3.67 -11.16 -25.13
N PRO A 421 -2.33 -11.27 -25.03
CA PRO A 421 -1.65 -12.57 -24.95
C PRO A 421 -1.98 -13.28 -23.63
N MET A 422 -2.15 -14.61 -23.66
CA MET A 422 -2.39 -15.40 -22.44
C MET A 422 -1.11 -15.56 -21.61
N PRO A 423 -1.20 -15.50 -20.27
CA PRO A 423 -0.04 -15.61 -19.38
C PRO A 423 0.63 -16.98 -19.37
N ASP A 424 -0.12 -18.01 -19.74
CA ASP A 424 0.35 -19.36 -19.85
C ASP A 424 -0.29 -20.03 -21.07
N PRO A 425 0.48 -20.51 -22.05
CA PRO A 425 -0.05 -21.20 -23.22
C PRO A 425 -0.48 -22.66 -22.93
N THR A 426 -0.18 -23.19 -21.75
CA THR A 426 -0.43 -24.60 -21.39
C THR A 426 -1.78 -24.83 -20.72
N VAL A 427 -2.47 -23.76 -20.29
CA VAL A 427 -3.79 -23.80 -19.65
C VAL A 427 -4.71 -22.76 -20.29
N SER A 428 -5.99 -23.10 -20.45
CA SER A 428 -6.97 -22.29 -21.17
C SER A 428 -8.01 -21.64 -20.25
N ILE A 429 -8.70 -20.61 -20.73
CA ILE A 429 -9.81 -19.98 -20.03
C ILE A 429 -10.94 -20.98 -19.76
N ASP A 430 -11.13 -21.97 -20.65
CA ASP A 430 -12.11 -23.04 -20.43
C ASP A 430 -11.73 -23.95 -19.25
N ASP A 431 -10.44 -24.21 -19.04
CA ASP A 431 -9.94 -24.97 -17.87
C ASP A 431 -10.22 -24.22 -16.56
N ARG A 432 -10.07 -22.90 -16.58
CA ARG A 432 -10.44 -22.01 -15.47
C ARG A 432 -11.95 -21.97 -15.25
N ASN A 433 -12.73 -21.85 -16.32
CA ASN A 433 -14.19 -21.83 -16.28
C ASN A 433 -14.76 -23.15 -15.71
N ALA A 434 -14.07 -24.27 -15.94
CA ALA A 434 -14.44 -25.56 -15.35
C ALA A 434 -14.33 -25.59 -13.82
N TYR A 435 -13.51 -24.71 -13.21
CA TYR A 435 -13.43 -24.49 -11.77
C TYR A 435 -14.51 -23.51 -11.25
N GLY A 436 -15.39 -23.00 -12.11
CA GLY A 436 -16.48 -22.07 -11.77
C GLY A 436 -16.18 -20.59 -12.04
N TYR A 437 -14.94 -20.27 -12.43
CA TYR A 437 -14.47 -18.91 -12.64
C TYR A 437 -14.76 -18.41 -14.05
N THR A 438 -15.83 -17.65 -14.25
CA THR A 438 -16.21 -17.12 -15.58
C THR A 438 -15.85 -15.65 -15.81
N ALA A 439 -15.49 -14.92 -14.75
CA ALA A 439 -15.12 -13.51 -14.85
C ALA A 439 -13.79 -13.32 -15.60
N ASP A 440 -13.68 -12.29 -16.44
CA ASP A 440 -12.47 -11.99 -17.25
C ASP A 440 -11.29 -11.41 -16.42
N GLU A 441 -11.36 -11.48 -15.09
CA GLU A 441 -10.42 -10.83 -14.17
C GLU A 441 -9.21 -11.71 -13.83
N LEU A 442 -9.38 -13.03 -13.78
CA LEU A 442 -8.32 -13.98 -13.39
C LEU A 442 -7.88 -14.81 -14.59
N LEU A 443 -6.62 -14.73 -14.97
CA LEU A 443 -6.08 -15.48 -16.10
C LEU A 443 -5.38 -16.76 -15.61
N PRO A 444 -5.66 -17.93 -16.19
CA PRO A 444 -5.17 -19.22 -15.69
C PRO A 444 -3.67 -19.40 -15.90
N LEU A 445 -3.06 -20.11 -14.96
CA LEU A 445 -1.64 -20.48 -14.92
C LEU A 445 -1.47 -21.95 -14.55
N SER A 446 -0.49 -22.60 -15.16
CA SER A 446 0.10 -23.84 -14.68
C SER A 446 0.93 -23.58 -13.42
N LYS A 447 1.24 -24.65 -12.69
CA LYS A 447 2.10 -24.60 -11.50
C LYS A 447 3.49 -24.06 -11.81
N GLU A 448 4.09 -24.49 -12.92
CA GLU A 448 5.40 -24.01 -13.36
C GLU A 448 5.38 -22.52 -13.69
N ARG A 449 4.32 -22.04 -14.35
CA ARG A 449 4.21 -20.61 -14.68
C ARG A 449 3.90 -19.74 -13.46
N ALA A 450 3.04 -20.22 -12.57
CA ALA A 450 2.77 -19.62 -11.27
C ALA A 450 4.06 -19.45 -10.46
N ALA A 451 4.87 -20.51 -10.39
CA ALA A 451 6.19 -20.49 -9.79
C ALA A 451 7.12 -19.41 -10.36
N GLU A 452 7.23 -19.31 -11.69
CA GLU A 452 8.05 -18.30 -12.36
C GLU A 452 7.58 -16.87 -12.09
N LEU A 453 6.27 -16.62 -12.17
CA LEU A 453 5.71 -15.27 -11.95
C LEU A 453 5.82 -14.85 -10.48
N TRP A 454 5.69 -15.80 -9.56
CA TRP A 454 5.92 -15.59 -8.14
C TRP A 454 7.37 -15.18 -7.84
N GLU A 455 8.35 -15.84 -8.45
CA GLU A 455 9.77 -15.45 -8.36
C GLU A 455 10.05 -14.06 -8.95
N GLN A 456 9.16 -13.57 -9.81
CA GLN A 456 9.17 -12.21 -10.36
C GLN A 456 8.36 -11.20 -9.53
N ASP A 457 7.96 -11.57 -8.32
CA ASP A 457 7.28 -10.71 -7.34
C ASP A 457 5.85 -10.33 -7.78
N LEU A 458 5.19 -11.19 -8.56
CA LEU A 458 3.77 -11.05 -8.93
C LEU A 458 2.86 -11.87 -8.01
N THR A 459 1.67 -11.33 -7.80
CA THR A 459 0.62 -12.01 -7.05
C THR A 459 0.12 -13.22 -7.83
N VAL A 460 0.23 -14.39 -7.21
CA VAL A 460 -0.27 -15.66 -7.76
C VAL A 460 -1.39 -16.16 -6.86
N TYR A 461 -2.49 -16.58 -7.48
CA TYR A 461 -3.64 -17.17 -6.82
C TYR A 461 -3.69 -18.67 -7.08
N LEU A 462 -4.03 -19.44 -6.05
CA LEU A 462 -4.37 -20.85 -6.05
C LEU A 462 -5.89 -20.94 -6.26
N LEU A 463 -6.34 -21.61 -7.32
CA LEU A 463 -7.75 -21.82 -7.61
C LEU A 463 -8.20 -23.22 -7.12
N TYR A 464 -9.39 -23.29 -6.54
CA TYR A 464 -10.03 -24.52 -6.10
C TYR A 464 -11.31 -24.81 -6.92
N GLU A 465 -11.66 -26.10 -7.08
CA GLU A 465 -12.80 -26.53 -7.91
C GLU A 465 -14.17 -26.06 -7.39
N ASP A 466 -14.23 -25.56 -6.15
CA ASP A 466 -15.43 -25.00 -5.53
C ASP A 466 -15.59 -23.49 -5.78
N ASN A 467 -14.82 -22.93 -6.73
CA ASN A 467 -14.81 -21.52 -7.08
C ASN A 467 -14.33 -20.61 -5.92
N THR A 468 -13.44 -21.12 -5.08
CA THR A 468 -12.70 -20.33 -4.07
C THR A 468 -11.21 -20.21 -4.42
N GLU A 469 -10.60 -19.06 -4.12
CA GLU A 469 -9.20 -18.78 -4.42
C GLU A 469 -8.42 -18.30 -3.19
N ALA A 470 -7.10 -18.55 -3.19
CA ALA A 470 -6.19 -18.08 -2.16
C ALA A 470 -4.93 -17.50 -2.80
N MET A 471 -4.34 -16.46 -2.21
CA MET A 471 -3.04 -15.96 -2.64
C MET A 471 -1.92 -16.88 -2.13
N ALA A 472 -0.89 -17.12 -2.94
CA ALA A 472 0.36 -17.71 -2.46
C ALA A 472 1.10 -16.71 -1.56
N PHE A 473 1.67 -17.13 -0.43
CA PHE A 473 2.45 -16.26 0.47
C PHE A 473 3.93 -16.59 0.47
N ASP A 474 4.25 -17.83 0.13
CA ASP A 474 5.61 -18.30 -0.09
C ASP A 474 5.62 -19.34 -1.21
N ARG A 475 6.81 -19.87 -1.48
CA ARG A 475 6.98 -20.87 -2.52
C ARG A 475 6.41 -22.24 -2.15
N GLU A 476 6.33 -22.55 -0.86
CA GLU A 476 5.79 -23.83 -0.38
C GLU A 476 4.28 -23.92 -0.66
N ASP A 477 3.55 -22.79 -0.64
CA ASP A 477 2.13 -22.76 -1.03
C ASP A 477 1.92 -23.21 -2.48
N ILE A 478 2.75 -22.73 -3.41
CA ILE A 478 2.69 -23.10 -4.84
C ILE A 478 3.11 -24.57 -5.00
N ASP A 479 4.18 -24.98 -4.32
CA ASP A 479 4.70 -26.33 -4.43
C ASP A 479 3.77 -27.40 -3.82
N ASN A 480 2.93 -27.04 -2.85
CA ASN A 480 1.98 -27.94 -2.18
C ASN A 480 0.56 -27.91 -2.76
N HIS A 481 0.23 -26.96 -3.63
CA HIS A 481 -1.07 -26.92 -4.32
C HIS A 481 -1.07 -27.77 -5.58
N ASP A 482 -2.13 -28.57 -5.75
CA ASP A 482 -2.29 -29.50 -6.88
C ASP A 482 -3.32 -29.00 -7.92
N GLY A 483 -4.00 -27.88 -7.65
CA GLY A 483 -5.02 -27.30 -8.53
C GLY A 483 -4.48 -26.30 -9.56
N LEU A 484 -5.38 -25.58 -10.23
CA LEU A 484 -5.04 -24.52 -11.17
C LEU A 484 -4.57 -23.27 -10.40
N PHE A 485 -3.79 -22.42 -11.06
CA PHE A 485 -3.38 -21.14 -10.53
C PHE A 485 -3.90 -20.00 -11.40
N SER A 486 -3.83 -18.76 -10.93
CA SER A 486 -4.12 -17.60 -11.76
C SER A 486 -3.33 -16.37 -11.37
N ILE A 487 -3.31 -15.41 -12.28
CA ILE A 487 -2.85 -14.03 -12.06
C ILE A 487 -4.00 -13.08 -12.41
N GLU A 488 -4.08 -11.92 -11.77
CA GLU A 488 -5.00 -10.89 -12.20
C GLU A 488 -4.65 -10.39 -13.60
N LYS A 489 -5.67 -10.24 -14.45
CA LYS A 489 -5.53 -9.72 -15.81
C LYS A 489 -4.83 -8.36 -15.81
N THR A 490 -5.14 -7.49 -14.85
CA THR A 490 -4.50 -6.18 -14.67
C THR A 490 -3.01 -6.30 -14.36
N ASP A 491 -2.63 -7.21 -13.47
CA ASP A 491 -1.23 -7.47 -13.11
C ASP A 491 -0.46 -8.12 -14.28
N TRP A 492 -1.12 -9.01 -15.02
CA TRP A 492 -0.56 -9.60 -16.24
C TRP A 492 -0.34 -8.57 -17.35
N LEU A 493 -1.32 -7.70 -17.60
CA LEU A 493 -1.18 -6.61 -18.57
C LEU A 493 -0.09 -5.63 -18.15
N ALA A 494 -0.01 -5.28 -16.86
CA ALA A 494 1.05 -4.44 -16.33
C ALA A 494 2.45 -5.09 -16.41
N LEU A 495 2.54 -6.43 -16.27
CA LEU A 495 3.78 -7.17 -16.50
C LEU A 495 4.18 -7.14 -17.99
N GLN A 496 3.23 -7.34 -18.90
CA GLN A 496 3.45 -7.23 -20.35
C GLN A 496 3.99 -5.84 -20.71
N GLU A 497 3.42 -4.78 -20.15
CA GLU A 497 3.91 -3.40 -20.30
C GLU A 497 5.36 -3.21 -19.76
N ARG A 498 5.76 -3.96 -18.73
CA ARG A 498 7.05 -3.84 -18.02
C ARG A 498 8.20 -4.70 -18.60
N GLU A 499 7.92 -5.87 -19.16
CA GLU A 499 8.95 -6.82 -19.64
C GLU A 499 9.64 -6.38 -20.94
N GLY A 500 9.11 -5.38 -21.63
CA GLY A 500 9.68 -4.89 -22.88
C GLY A 500 8.69 -4.67 -24.00
N ASN A 501 7.38 -4.91 -23.80
CA ASN A 501 6.36 -4.26 -24.61
C ASN A 501 6.14 -2.83 -24.09
N SER A 502 7.23 -2.07 -23.90
CA SER A 502 7.20 -0.64 -23.60
C SER A 502 6.64 0.05 -24.81
N LYS A 503 5.32 0.10 -24.88
CA LYS A 503 4.63 0.59 -26.02
C LYS A 503 3.27 1.09 -25.51
N SER A 504 3.02 2.40 -25.67
CA SER A 504 1.70 3.02 -25.44
C SER A 504 0.56 2.23 -26.14
N PHE A 505 -0.72 2.41 -25.83
CA PHE A 505 -1.83 1.73 -26.55
C PHE A 505 -1.67 1.68 -28.11
N PRO A 506 -1.21 2.77 -28.78
CA PRO A 506 -0.82 2.79 -30.21
C PRO A 506 0.26 1.77 -30.61
N ASP A 507 1.15 1.53 -29.69
CA ASP A 507 2.48 0.99 -29.84
C ASP A 507 2.35 -0.55 -29.54
N MET A 508 1.49 -0.94 -28.57
CA MET A 508 1.04 -2.32 -28.38
C MET A 508 0.28 -2.81 -29.62
N SER A 509 -0.48 -1.92 -30.25
CA SER A 509 -1.14 -2.17 -31.54
C SER A 509 -0.13 -2.36 -32.69
N GLU A 510 0.97 -1.59 -32.68
CA GLU A 510 2.08 -1.79 -33.63
C GLU A 510 2.76 -3.14 -33.44
N GLN A 511 3.03 -3.55 -32.20
CA GLN A 511 3.66 -4.83 -31.93
C GLN A 511 2.75 -6.01 -32.28
N LEU A 512 1.45 -5.91 -31.95
CA LEU A 512 0.46 -6.89 -32.40
C LEU A 512 0.51 -7.03 -33.92
N PHE A 513 0.49 -5.92 -34.67
CA PHE A 513 0.68 -5.93 -36.13
C PHE A 513 1.99 -6.62 -36.57
N LEU A 514 3.12 -6.32 -35.92
CA LEU A 514 4.42 -6.94 -36.19
C LEU A 514 4.51 -8.43 -35.83
N GLU A 515 3.63 -8.94 -34.96
CA GLU A 515 3.57 -10.35 -34.54
C GLU A 515 2.50 -11.18 -35.28
N ARG A 516 1.52 -10.53 -35.93
CA ARG A 516 0.49 -11.20 -36.76
C ARG A 516 1.02 -12.25 -37.74
N THR A 517 0.36 -13.40 -37.84
CA THR A 517 0.72 -14.44 -38.84
C THR A 517 -0.03 -14.29 -40.16
N ASP A 518 -1.14 -13.56 -40.16
CA ASP A 518 -1.94 -13.22 -41.33
C ASP A 518 -1.41 -11.97 -42.06
N ASN A 519 -1.88 -11.76 -43.30
CA ASN A 519 -1.55 -10.56 -44.05
C ASN A 519 -2.35 -9.38 -43.49
N ALA A 520 -1.68 -8.27 -43.21
CA ALA A 520 -2.27 -7.10 -42.57
C ALA A 520 -1.60 -5.82 -43.03
N PHE A 521 -2.26 -4.68 -42.86
CA PHE A 521 -1.65 -3.36 -43.04
C PHE A 521 -1.79 -2.52 -41.78
N ALA A 522 -0.96 -1.49 -41.66
CA ALA A 522 -1.03 -0.48 -40.62
C ALA A 522 -0.80 0.93 -41.17
N ILE A 523 -1.32 1.94 -40.47
CA ILE A 523 -1.21 3.36 -40.81
C ILE A 523 -0.47 4.10 -39.69
N TYR A 524 0.51 4.88 -40.10
CA TYR A 524 1.31 5.76 -39.24
C TYR A 524 1.11 7.21 -39.68
N GLN A 525 0.86 8.09 -38.71
CA GLN A 525 0.68 9.53 -38.94
C GLN A 525 1.64 10.33 -38.08
N LEU A 526 2.15 11.43 -38.61
CA LEU A 526 3.15 12.26 -37.96
C LEU A 526 2.62 12.84 -36.63
N LYS A 527 3.45 12.85 -35.58
CA LYS A 527 3.08 13.38 -34.26
C LYS A 527 2.75 14.86 -34.28
N ASP A 528 1.93 15.27 -33.32
CA ASP A 528 1.63 16.67 -33.09
C ASP A 528 2.74 17.36 -32.27
N GLY A 529 3.35 18.41 -32.84
CA GLY A 529 4.50 19.06 -32.23
C GLY A 529 5.02 20.23 -33.06
N ALA A 530 5.51 21.28 -32.38
CA ALA A 530 6.08 22.46 -33.05
C ALA A 530 7.40 22.14 -33.75
N GLU A 531 8.12 21.13 -33.25
CA GLU A 531 9.37 20.57 -33.74
C GLU A 531 9.20 19.76 -35.04
N LEU A 532 8.02 19.19 -35.28
CA LEU A 532 7.71 18.42 -36.50
C LEU A 532 7.02 19.25 -37.58
N ARG A 533 6.89 20.57 -37.37
CA ARG A 533 6.23 21.48 -38.33
C ARG A 533 6.83 21.41 -39.73
N ASP A 534 8.14 21.26 -39.80
CA ASP A 534 8.88 21.22 -41.06
C ASP A 534 8.70 19.88 -41.80
N TYR A 535 8.10 18.84 -41.21
CA TYR A 535 7.88 17.54 -41.86
C TYR A 535 6.47 17.39 -42.47
N ARG A 536 5.51 18.21 -42.02
CA ARG A 536 4.09 18.07 -42.34
C ARG A 536 3.82 18.37 -43.81
N PHE A 537 3.23 17.40 -44.51
CA PHE A 537 2.83 17.53 -45.92
C PHE A 537 3.98 17.77 -46.90
N GLU A 538 5.21 17.43 -46.53
CA GLU A 538 6.39 17.60 -47.38
C GLU A 538 6.82 16.27 -48.01
N GLY A 539 7.24 16.29 -49.28
CA GLY A 539 7.75 15.10 -49.98
C GLY A 539 9.18 14.72 -49.59
N LEU A 540 9.62 13.50 -49.90
CA LEU A 540 10.95 13.02 -49.52
C LEU A 540 12.09 13.84 -50.13
N ASP A 541 11.92 14.32 -51.37
CA ASP A 541 12.90 15.19 -52.03
C ASP A 541 13.14 16.48 -51.22
N TRP A 542 12.09 17.04 -50.62
CA TRP A 542 12.19 18.22 -49.79
C TRP A 542 12.87 17.90 -48.45
N ILE A 543 12.46 16.81 -47.78
CA ILE A 543 13.04 16.36 -46.49
C ILE A 543 14.55 16.14 -46.62
N ASN A 544 14.95 15.43 -47.67
CA ASN A 544 16.36 15.17 -47.97
C ASN A 544 17.14 16.46 -48.28
N SER A 545 16.53 17.42 -48.99
CA SER A 545 17.16 18.72 -49.29
C SER A 545 17.48 19.54 -48.03
N LYS A 546 16.73 19.33 -46.95
CA LYS A 546 16.91 19.96 -45.64
C LYS A 546 17.84 19.19 -44.71
N ARG A 547 18.36 18.04 -45.16
CA ARG A 547 19.15 17.10 -44.33
C ARG A 547 18.36 16.58 -43.13
N LEU A 548 17.05 16.47 -43.28
CA LEU A 548 16.16 15.82 -42.32
C LEU A 548 16.00 14.35 -42.74
N THR A 549 15.54 13.52 -41.81
CA THR A 549 15.32 12.08 -42.00
C THR A 549 13.96 11.67 -41.48
N VAL A 550 13.32 10.70 -42.15
CA VAL A 550 12.05 10.14 -41.68
C VAL A 550 12.35 9.13 -40.59
N GLU A 551 12.12 9.52 -39.34
CA GLU A 551 12.42 8.73 -38.13
C GLU A 551 11.14 8.17 -37.53
N HIS A 552 11.15 6.90 -37.14
CA HIS A 552 9.97 6.22 -36.55
C HIS A 552 9.44 6.92 -35.30
N ASP A 553 10.32 7.43 -34.45
CA ASP A 553 9.95 8.15 -33.23
C ASP A 553 9.09 9.41 -33.49
N ASN A 554 9.03 9.92 -34.72
CA ASN A 554 8.22 11.08 -35.09
C ASN A 554 6.77 10.71 -35.45
N TYR A 555 6.41 9.42 -35.47
CA TYR A 555 5.11 8.93 -35.92
C TYR A 555 4.30 8.26 -34.81
N ASN A 556 2.97 8.38 -34.90
CA ASN A 556 2.01 7.61 -34.14
C ASN A 556 1.50 6.46 -35.01
N PHE A 557 1.37 5.26 -34.44
CA PHE A 557 0.61 4.17 -35.04
C PHE A 557 -0.89 4.42 -34.80
N VAL A 558 -1.68 4.52 -35.87
CA VAL A 558 -3.07 5.02 -35.78
C VAL A 558 -4.11 3.94 -36.05
N TYR A 559 -3.77 2.92 -36.85
CA TYR A 559 -4.72 1.89 -37.24
C TYR A 559 -4.03 0.65 -37.79
N SER A 560 -4.64 -0.52 -37.62
CA SER A 560 -4.27 -1.73 -38.37
C SER A 560 -5.43 -2.70 -38.49
N GLU A 561 -5.45 -3.47 -39.56
CA GLU A 561 -6.41 -4.56 -39.76
C GLU A 561 -5.85 -5.65 -40.69
N PRO A 562 -6.36 -6.89 -40.60
CA PRO A 562 -6.08 -7.91 -41.60
C PRO A 562 -6.72 -7.56 -42.94
N PHE A 563 -6.07 -7.99 -44.02
CA PHE A 563 -6.61 -7.83 -45.36
C PHE A 563 -6.65 -9.17 -46.10
N THR A 564 -7.65 -9.33 -46.97
CA THR A 564 -7.76 -10.51 -47.83
C THR A 564 -7.88 -10.07 -49.28
N ASN A 565 -7.07 -10.69 -50.14
CA ASN A 565 -7.04 -10.56 -51.60
C ASN A 565 -6.66 -9.21 -52.20
N TYR A 566 -5.48 -9.17 -52.84
CA TYR A 566 -5.12 -8.13 -53.80
C TYR A 566 -4.23 -8.69 -54.92
N ALA A 567 -4.31 -8.09 -56.11
CA ALA A 567 -3.55 -8.55 -57.29
C ALA A 567 -2.06 -8.16 -57.24
N THR A 568 -1.73 -6.93 -56.81
CA THR A 568 -0.35 -6.44 -56.65
C THR A 568 -0.17 -5.53 -55.43
N GLN A 569 1.08 -5.22 -55.05
CA GLN A 569 1.39 -4.28 -53.96
C GLN A 569 0.99 -2.83 -54.25
N ARG A 570 1.01 -2.43 -55.52
CA ARG A 570 0.57 -1.09 -55.93
C ARG A 570 -0.95 -0.95 -55.77
N ASP A 571 -1.70 -1.93 -56.27
CA ASP A 571 -3.17 -1.95 -56.15
C ASP A 571 -3.59 -1.92 -54.67
N ARG A 572 -2.82 -2.55 -53.79
CA ARG A 572 -3.02 -2.49 -52.33
C ARG A 572 -2.92 -1.09 -51.75
N LEU A 573 -1.81 -0.41 -52.05
CA LEU A 573 -1.56 0.92 -51.52
C LEU A 573 -2.59 1.92 -52.04
N GLU A 574 -3.03 1.77 -53.29
CA GLU A 574 -4.08 2.60 -53.90
C GLU A 574 -5.45 2.35 -53.27
N GLU A 575 -5.83 1.10 -52.99
CA GLU A 575 -7.11 0.78 -52.34
C GLU A 575 -7.14 1.21 -50.86
N ILE A 576 -6.03 1.03 -50.13
CA ILE A 576 -5.88 1.59 -48.78
C ILE A 576 -6.00 3.11 -48.84
N TRP A 577 -5.32 3.76 -49.79
CA TRP A 577 -5.44 5.21 -49.96
C TRP A 577 -6.90 5.63 -50.23
N GLU A 578 -7.62 4.94 -51.11
CA GLU A 578 -9.01 5.26 -51.44
C GLU A 578 -9.94 5.10 -50.23
N ARG A 579 -9.80 3.99 -49.49
CA ARG A 579 -10.63 3.71 -48.32
C ARG A 579 -10.45 4.76 -47.23
N PHE A 580 -9.22 5.11 -46.87
CA PHE A 580 -8.93 6.10 -45.82
C PHE A 580 -9.01 7.56 -46.30
N ASN A 581 -9.56 7.79 -47.49
CA ASN A 581 -9.93 9.13 -47.96
C ASN A 581 -11.44 9.26 -48.25
N ASN A 582 -12.11 8.16 -48.62
CA ASN A 582 -13.51 8.19 -49.08
C ASN A 582 -14.48 7.37 -48.21
N ASP A 583 -14.03 6.33 -47.48
CA ASP A 583 -14.88 5.41 -46.72
C ASP A 583 -14.17 4.89 -45.46
N HIS A 584 -14.04 5.77 -44.45
CA HIS A 584 -13.29 5.46 -43.24
C HIS A 584 -13.96 4.37 -42.38
N PRO A 585 -13.20 3.42 -41.82
CA PRO A 585 -13.70 2.50 -40.79
C PRO A 585 -14.27 3.25 -39.57
N ALA A 586 -15.30 2.70 -38.91
CA ALA A 586 -15.98 3.37 -37.78
C ALA A 586 -15.07 3.59 -36.54
N ASP A 587 -14.09 2.71 -36.38
CA ASP A 587 -13.06 2.71 -35.33
C ASP A 587 -11.80 3.50 -35.72
N PHE A 588 -11.66 3.96 -36.97
CA PHE A 588 -10.54 4.81 -37.39
C PHE A 588 -10.65 6.21 -36.76
N LYS A 589 -9.63 6.61 -35.99
CA LYS A 589 -9.56 7.92 -35.31
C LYS A 589 -8.51 8.88 -35.88
N GLY A 590 -7.81 8.48 -36.95
CA GLY A 590 -6.83 9.31 -37.65
C GLY A 590 -7.45 10.32 -38.62
N HIS A 591 -6.59 11.14 -39.23
CA HIS A 591 -6.99 11.97 -40.37
C HIS A 591 -6.91 11.18 -41.68
N SER A 592 -7.48 11.72 -42.76
CA SER A 592 -7.36 11.13 -44.09
C SER A 592 -5.90 11.02 -44.54
N LEU A 593 -5.57 9.96 -45.28
CA LEU A 593 -4.19 9.70 -45.74
C LEU A 593 -3.66 10.83 -46.63
N SER A 594 -2.50 11.38 -46.26
CA SER A 594 -1.91 12.56 -46.87
C SER A 594 -0.39 12.45 -47.02
N VAL A 595 0.23 13.39 -47.76
CA VAL A 595 1.69 13.48 -47.86
C VAL A 595 2.27 13.56 -46.46
N SER A 596 3.33 12.80 -46.20
CA SER A 596 3.98 12.57 -44.89
C SER A 596 3.48 11.40 -44.04
N ASP A 597 2.35 10.78 -44.37
CA ASP A 597 1.89 9.55 -43.72
C ASP A 597 2.64 8.31 -44.22
N ILE A 598 2.63 7.23 -43.43
CA ILE A 598 3.28 5.97 -43.80
C ILE A 598 2.28 4.81 -43.71
N VAL A 599 2.26 3.98 -44.76
CA VAL A 599 1.50 2.73 -44.79
C VAL A 599 2.48 1.56 -44.65
N ALA A 600 2.31 0.74 -43.61
CA ALA A 600 3.06 -0.50 -43.46
C ALA A 600 2.25 -1.67 -44.01
N ILE A 601 2.88 -2.51 -44.82
CA ILE A 601 2.28 -3.74 -45.35
C ILE A 601 3.04 -4.94 -44.81
N LYS A 602 2.31 -5.83 -44.15
CA LYS A 602 2.81 -7.14 -43.72
C LYS A 602 2.26 -8.23 -44.62
N GLN A 603 3.17 -8.92 -45.30
CA GLN A 603 2.83 -10.04 -46.15
C GLN A 603 3.86 -11.16 -46.03
N SER A 604 3.40 -12.39 -45.83
CA SER A 604 4.28 -13.56 -45.73
C SER A 604 5.40 -13.39 -44.69
N GLY A 605 5.10 -12.74 -43.57
CA GLY A 605 6.05 -12.47 -42.48
C GLY A 605 7.03 -11.33 -42.74
N VAL A 606 6.97 -10.65 -43.91
CA VAL A 606 7.81 -9.50 -44.23
C VAL A 606 6.99 -8.21 -44.10
N VAL A 607 7.55 -7.21 -43.44
CA VAL A 607 6.96 -5.87 -43.30
C VAL A 607 7.72 -4.89 -44.20
N THR A 608 6.98 -4.10 -44.97
CA THR A 608 7.52 -3.02 -45.81
C THR A 608 6.81 -1.72 -45.46
N TYR A 609 7.54 -0.61 -45.42
CA TYR A 609 7.04 0.71 -45.04
C TYR A 609 7.00 1.63 -46.24
N HIS A 610 5.87 2.27 -46.50
CA HIS A 610 5.62 3.05 -47.71
C HIS A 610 5.22 4.48 -47.34
N TYR A 611 6.11 5.44 -47.57
CA TYR A 611 5.85 6.85 -47.39
C TYR A 611 4.88 7.36 -48.45
N CYS A 612 3.80 8.00 -48.03
CA CYS A 612 2.89 8.70 -48.93
C CYS A 612 3.58 9.98 -49.42
N ASP A 613 4.09 9.96 -50.65
CA ASP A 613 4.68 11.12 -51.30
C ASP A 613 3.66 11.81 -52.21
N SER A 614 4.06 12.95 -52.76
CA SER A 614 3.29 13.89 -53.55
C SER A 614 2.59 13.30 -54.78
N PHE A 615 3.08 12.15 -55.29
CA PHE A 615 2.61 11.53 -56.53
C PHE A 615 2.44 10.00 -56.44
N ASP A 616 3.09 9.34 -55.48
CA ASP A 616 3.07 7.89 -55.31
C ASP A 616 3.62 7.52 -53.91
N PHE A 617 3.64 6.23 -53.62
CA PHE A 617 4.27 5.69 -52.42
C PHE A 617 5.76 5.37 -52.66
N VAL A 618 6.60 5.68 -51.66
CA VAL A 618 8.05 5.39 -51.70
C VAL A 618 8.46 4.51 -50.51
N GLU A 619 9.17 3.42 -50.76
CA GLU A 619 9.57 2.47 -49.72
C GLU A 619 10.69 3.03 -48.81
N LEU A 620 10.54 2.83 -47.49
CA LEU A 620 11.47 3.25 -46.44
C LEU A 620 12.17 2.02 -45.81
N PRO A 621 13.40 1.66 -46.24
CA PRO A 621 14.04 0.41 -45.83
C PRO A 621 14.61 0.38 -44.40
N GLN A 622 14.73 1.52 -43.72
CA GLN A 622 15.39 1.63 -42.39
C GLN A 622 14.50 2.27 -41.31
N PHE A 623 13.18 2.23 -41.49
CA PHE A 623 12.26 2.97 -40.61
C PHE A 623 12.34 2.51 -39.13
N LEU A 624 12.55 1.21 -38.84
CA LEU A 624 12.57 0.66 -37.47
C LEU A 624 13.98 0.50 -36.82
N GLU A 625 15.08 0.94 -37.43
CA GLU A 625 16.42 0.75 -36.85
C GLU A 625 16.82 1.91 -35.89
N PRO A 626 17.23 1.66 -34.62
CA PRO A 626 17.52 2.73 -33.65
C PRO A 626 18.86 3.44 -33.86
N THR A 627 18.91 4.73 -33.49
CA THR A 627 20.09 5.61 -33.58
C THR A 627 21.15 5.30 -32.49
N PRO A 628 22.46 5.20 -32.81
CA PRO A 628 23.48 4.84 -31.82
C PRO A 628 23.78 5.96 -30.79
N LEU A 629 23.86 5.60 -29.50
CA LEU A 629 24.25 6.49 -28.38
C LEU A 629 25.77 6.76 -28.37
N VAL A 630 26.17 8.03 -28.30
CA VAL A 630 27.59 8.46 -28.27
C VAL A 630 27.85 9.38 -27.06
N PRO A 631 28.73 9.01 -26.10
CA PRO A 631 28.94 9.77 -24.87
C PRO A 631 29.41 11.22 -25.02
N ASP A 632 30.05 11.56 -26.14
CA ASP A 632 30.52 12.91 -26.41
C ASP A 632 29.39 13.95 -26.49
N SER A 633 28.18 13.53 -26.85
CA SER A 633 27.01 14.39 -26.94
C SER A 633 26.44 14.77 -25.57
N PHE A 634 26.90 14.12 -24.50
CA PHE A 634 26.34 14.23 -23.14
C PHE A 634 27.37 14.70 -22.10
N VAL A 635 28.49 15.28 -22.53
CA VAL A 635 29.53 15.79 -21.65
C VAL A 635 29.12 17.13 -21.05
N THR A 636 29.19 17.27 -19.72
CA THR A 636 28.76 18.49 -19.01
C THR A 636 29.81 19.61 -19.03
N GLY A 637 31.03 19.29 -19.45
CA GLY A 637 32.19 20.18 -19.39
C GLY A 637 32.96 20.12 -18.06
N GLU A 638 32.41 19.47 -17.04
CA GLU A 638 33.09 19.23 -15.76
C GLU A 638 34.07 18.05 -15.86
N ARG A 639 35.08 18.03 -14.98
CA ARG A 639 36.07 16.94 -14.88
C ARG A 639 36.16 16.43 -13.45
N ILE A 640 36.27 15.12 -13.30
CA ILE A 640 36.45 14.43 -12.03
C ILE A 640 37.87 13.89 -11.96
N ASP A 641 38.60 14.32 -10.94
CA ASP A 641 39.97 13.87 -10.69
C ASP A 641 39.97 12.67 -9.74
N THR A 642 40.75 11.66 -10.10
CA THR A 642 41.01 10.45 -9.29
C THR A 642 42.52 10.20 -9.25
N PRO A 643 43.03 9.37 -8.33
CA PRO A 643 44.44 8.96 -8.33
C PRO A 643 44.89 8.27 -9.62
N ARG A 644 43.93 7.80 -10.45
CA ARG A 644 44.18 7.10 -11.72
C ARG A 644 43.99 7.98 -12.95
N GLY A 645 43.57 9.23 -12.79
CA GLY A 645 43.42 10.19 -13.89
C GLY A 645 42.26 11.16 -13.72
N SER A 646 42.15 12.10 -14.67
CA SER A 646 41.09 13.09 -14.75
C SER A 646 40.12 12.71 -15.88
N PHE A 647 38.83 12.57 -15.59
CA PHE A 647 37.81 12.08 -16.54
C PHE A 647 36.71 13.12 -16.74
N SER A 648 36.23 13.29 -17.97
CA SER A 648 35.12 14.20 -18.26
C SER A 648 33.82 13.63 -17.69
N LEU A 649 33.04 14.46 -17.00
CA LEU A 649 31.73 14.09 -16.46
C LEU A 649 30.68 14.08 -17.58
N THR A 650 29.89 13.02 -17.63
CA THR A 650 28.72 12.93 -18.51
C THR A 650 27.43 12.84 -17.69
N THR A 651 26.33 13.31 -18.26
CA THR A 651 24.98 13.12 -17.70
C THR A 651 24.42 11.72 -17.93
N MET A 652 25.12 10.87 -18.70
CA MET A 652 24.65 9.52 -18.98
C MET A 652 24.66 8.64 -17.72
N THR A 653 23.66 7.76 -17.60
CA THR A 653 23.60 6.74 -16.55
C THR A 653 24.60 5.61 -16.80
N LYS A 654 24.79 4.74 -15.80
CA LYS A 654 25.68 3.58 -15.92
C LYS A 654 25.23 2.65 -17.05
N GLU A 655 23.93 2.39 -17.16
CA GLU A 655 23.32 1.52 -18.15
C GLU A 655 23.47 2.11 -19.56
N GLN A 656 23.27 3.42 -19.71
CA GLN A 656 23.46 4.12 -20.98
C GLN A 656 24.93 4.06 -21.44
N MET A 657 25.87 4.18 -20.50
CA MET A 657 27.30 4.03 -20.79
C MET A 657 27.65 2.59 -21.20
N GLU A 658 27.09 1.58 -20.55
CA GLU A 658 27.29 0.16 -20.90
C GLU A 658 26.72 -0.17 -22.28
N GLN A 659 25.54 0.36 -22.63
CA GLN A 659 24.94 0.25 -23.97
C GLN A 659 25.79 0.93 -25.05
N ALA A 660 26.45 2.04 -24.71
CA ALA A 660 27.41 2.70 -25.59
C ALA A 660 28.79 1.98 -25.65
N GLY A 661 28.92 0.82 -24.99
CA GLY A 661 30.14 0.01 -24.99
C GLY A 661 31.19 0.41 -23.95
N TYR A 662 30.83 1.19 -22.93
CA TYR A 662 31.71 1.64 -21.84
C TYR A 662 31.36 0.88 -20.55
N GLY A 663 32.26 0.00 -20.10
CA GLY A 663 32.07 -0.78 -18.87
C GLY A 663 32.67 -0.13 -17.63
N TYR A 664 32.29 -0.60 -16.45
CA TYR A 664 32.86 -0.11 -15.19
C TYR A 664 34.37 -0.37 -15.10
N HIS A 665 35.13 0.66 -14.72
CA HIS A 665 36.58 0.58 -14.54
C HIS A 665 37.00 0.73 -13.07
N HIS A 666 36.52 1.75 -12.35
CA HIS A 666 36.74 1.96 -10.91
C HIS A 666 35.86 3.10 -10.38
N SER A 667 35.80 3.30 -9.07
CA SER A 667 35.15 4.46 -8.42
C SER A 667 36.16 5.53 -7.99
N SER A 668 35.68 6.75 -7.77
CA SER A 668 36.43 7.80 -7.07
C SER A 668 36.71 7.43 -5.61
N ASP A 669 37.71 8.08 -4.98
CA ASP A 669 38.15 7.76 -3.62
C ASP A 669 37.06 7.94 -2.56
N ASN A 670 36.16 8.91 -2.76
CA ASN A 670 35.01 9.16 -1.90
C ASN A 670 33.77 8.33 -2.27
N GLY A 671 33.89 7.43 -3.27
CA GLY A 671 32.80 6.61 -3.76
C GLY A 671 31.67 7.37 -4.46
N ALA A 672 31.79 8.69 -4.70
CA ALA A 672 30.72 9.51 -5.26
C ALA A 672 30.59 9.43 -6.79
N TYR A 673 31.59 8.88 -7.50
CA TYR A 673 31.59 8.77 -8.96
C TYR A 673 32.09 7.39 -9.41
N LEU A 674 31.51 6.87 -10.49
CA LEU A 674 31.99 5.70 -11.21
C LEU A 674 32.70 6.16 -12.48
N ILE A 675 33.83 5.54 -12.81
CA ILE A 675 34.57 5.77 -14.05
C ILE A 675 34.25 4.62 -15.01
N MET A 676 33.62 4.95 -16.13
CA MET A 676 33.19 4.00 -17.18
C MET A 676 34.10 4.12 -18.39
N GLY A 677 34.68 3.01 -18.86
CA GLY A 677 35.68 2.99 -19.94
C GLY A 677 35.49 1.85 -20.93
N ASN A 678 35.95 2.06 -22.17
CA ASN A 678 35.88 1.07 -23.26
C ASN A 678 37.27 0.61 -23.75
N GLY A 679 38.31 0.84 -22.94
CA GLY A 679 39.71 0.52 -23.27
C GLY A 679 40.47 1.61 -24.04
N THR A 680 39.78 2.55 -24.69
CA THR A 680 40.43 3.70 -25.36
C THR A 680 40.06 5.05 -24.74
N ARG A 681 38.85 5.15 -24.19
CA ARG A 681 38.32 6.36 -23.54
C ARG A 681 37.59 5.98 -22.26
N ALA A 682 37.48 6.96 -21.36
CA ALA A 682 36.73 6.82 -20.12
C ALA A 682 36.10 8.14 -19.70
N PHE A 683 34.93 8.04 -19.06
CA PHE A 683 34.13 9.15 -18.56
C PHE A 683 33.73 8.90 -17.11
N ALA A 684 33.48 9.97 -16.36
CA ALA A 684 32.92 9.89 -15.02
C ALA A 684 31.39 9.98 -15.09
N ILE A 685 30.72 9.21 -14.25
CA ILE A 685 29.28 9.30 -13.95
C ILE A 685 29.09 9.38 -12.44
N ARG A 686 27.98 9.95 -11.96
CA ARG A 686 27.68 9.99 -10.52
C ARG A 686 27.35 8.59 -10.00
N ASN A 687 27.83 8.26 -8.80
CA ASN A 687 27.53 6.99 -8.13
C ASN A 687 26.34 7.16 -7.20
N GLU A 688 25.20 6.57 -7.56
CA GLU A 688 23.93 6.70 -6.85
C GLU A 688 23.73 5.61 -5.75
N ASP A 689 24.70 4.72 -5.58
CA ASP A 689 24.64 3.55 -4.68
C ASP A 689 25.47 3.70 -3.39
N THR A 690 25.52 4.89 -2.78
CA THR A 690 26.30 5.06 -1.53
C THR A 690 25.59 4.44 -0.29
N PRO A 691 26.32 3.77 0.63
CA PRO A 691 25.79 3.12 1.84
C PRO A 691 25.07 4.01 2.86
N LEU A 692 25.10 5.34 2.68
CA LEU A 692 24.53 6.30 3.63
C LEU A 692 23.00 6.31 3.62
N ARG A 693 22.35 6.01 2.49
CA ARG A 693 20.86 5.97 2.42
C ARG A 693 20.27 4.75 3.14
N THR A 694 20.95 3.60 3.08
CA THR A 694 20.56 2.39 3.82
C THR A 694 20.86 2.52 5.32
N ALA A 695 21.94 3.23 5.67
CA ALA A 695 22.27 3.55 7.06
C ALA A 695 21.24 4.52 7.68
N GLU A 696 20.82 5.57 6.95
CA GLU A 696 19.79 6.53 7.40
C GLU A 696 18.45 5.85 7.69
N LEU A 697 18.01 4.93 6.82
CA LEU A 697 16.80 4.10 7.05
C LEU A 697 16.96 3.12 8.24
N SER A 698 18.17 2.57 8.46
CA SER A 698 18.42 1.62 9.57
C SER A 698 18.59 2.32 10.92
N THR A 699 19.15 3.54 10.97
CA THR A 699 19.28 4.32 12.20
C THR A 699 17.93 4.88 12.66
N GLU A 700 16.97 5.05 11.74
CA GLU A 700 15.63 5.56 12.02
C GLU A 700 14.63 4.49 12.50
N GLN A 701 14.94 3.19 12.37
CA GLN A 701 14.08 2.10 12.86
C GLN A 701 14.60 1.40 14.13
N ASN A 702 15.79 1.76 14.60
CA ASN A 702 16.36 1.24 15.84
C ASN A 702 15.82 1.91 17.12
N TYR A 703 14.89 2.88 17.04
CA TYR A 703 14.28 3.45 18.25
C TYR A 703 13.20 2.57 18.90
N ASN A 704 12.81 1.46 18.25
CA ASN A 704 12.09 0.34 18.89
C ASN A 704 13.04 -0.80 19.32
N GLN A 705 14.35 -0.59 19.28
CA GLN A 705 15.37 -1.51 19.79
C GLN A 705 16.04 -0.98 21.07
N ILE A 706 15.26 -0.38 21.98
CA ILE A 706 15.70 -0.15 23.37
C ILE A 706 14.84 -1.02 24.28
N ASP A 707 15.15 -2.31 24.23
CA ASP A 707 15.55 -3.12 25.37
C ASP A 707 16.13 -4.39 24.74
N ASP A 708 17.19 -4.98 25.31
CA ASP A 708 17.85 -6.22 24.86
C ASP A 708 16.93 -7.47 24.95
N ILE A 709 15.66 -7.34 24.57
CA ILE A 709 14.61 -8.36 24.55
C ILE A 709 13.91 -8.25 23.19
N ILE A 710 14.50 -8.90 22.19
CA ILE A 710 13.83 -9.16 20.92
C ILE A 710 12.74 -10.21 21.22
N ASN A 711 11.49 -9.74 21.29
CA ASN A 711 10.23 -10.49 21.52
C ASN A 711 9.65 -10.37 22.94
N ASN A 712 9.02 -9.22 23.24
CA ASN A 712 8.01 -9.11 24.29
C ASN A 712 6.61 -9.00 23.67
N GLN A 713 6.19 -10.03 22.94
CA GLN A 713 4.76 -10.35 22.88
C GLN A 713 4.43 -11.27 24.06
N PRO A 714 3.46 -10.92 24.91
CA PRO A 714 3.18 -11.64 26.15
C PRO A 714 2.82 -13.11 25.87
N THR A 715 3.21 -14.02 26.76
CA THR A 715 2.93 -15.47 26.69
C THR A 715 1.52 -15.80 27.17
N VAL A 716 1.00 -17.01 26.89
CA VAL A 716 -0.35 -17.40 27.35
C VAL A 716 -0.38 -17.39 28.85
N ALA A 717 0.68 -17.86 29.51
CA ALA A 717 0.78 -17.83 30.97
C ALA A 717 0.75 -16.40 31.54
N GLN A 718 1.42 -15.44 30.89
CA GLN A 718 1.39 -14.04 31.31
C GLN A 718 0.02 -13.40 31.08
N LEU A 719 -0.59 -13.63 29.91
CA LEU A 719 -1.93 -13.12 29.60
C LEU A 719 -3.02 -13.81 30.40
N GLU A 720 -2.87 -15.09 30.72
CA GLU A 720 -3.77 -15.81 31.63
C GLU A 720 -3.60 -15.35 33.07
N GLU A 721 -2.39 -15.02 33.52
CA GLU A 721 -2.15 -14.45 34.84
C GLU A 721 -2.71 -13.03 34.92
N GLU A 722 -2.60 -12.26 33.83
CA GLU A 722 -3.24 -10.95 33.60
C GLU A 722 -4.78 -11.05 33.58
N ALA A 723 -5.34 -12.04 32.88
CA ALA A 723 -6.78 -12.30 32.83
C ALA A 723 -7.34 -12.86 34.15
N LYS A 724 -6.60 -13.78 34.81
CA LYS A 724 -6.91 -14.25 36.17
C LYS A 724 -6.74 -13.13 37.19
N SER A 725 -5.94 -12.12 36.85
CA SER A 725 -5.90 -10.86 37.57
C SER A 725 -7.00 -9.88 37.20
N GLY A 726 -7.95 -10.18 36.31
CA GLY A 726 -9.01 -9.23 35.94
C GLY A 726 -8.50 -8.02 35.13
N THR A 727 -7.26 -8.08 34.65
CA THR A 727 -6.69 -7.13 33.69
C THR A 727 -7.29 -7.43 32.31
N PRO A 728 -7.90 -6.45 31.61
CA PRO A 728 -8.31 -6.64 30.23
C PRO A 728 -7.08 -6.93 29.38
N ILE A 729 -7.04 -8.14 28.83
CA ILE A 729 -6.02 -8.55 27.88
C ILE A 729 -6.57 -8.38 26.46
N SER A 730 -5.72 -7.95 25.54
CA SER A 730 -6.05 -7.96 24.13
C SER A 730 -6.35 -9.40 23.69
N LEU A 731 -7.54 -9.62 23.14
CA LEU A 731 -7.87 -10.92 22.52
C LEU A 731 -6.87 -11.25 21.41
N MET A 732 -6.31 -10.25 20.71
CA MET A 732 -5.25 -10.44 19.72
C MET A 732 -3.99 -11.01 20.36
N ASP A 733 -3.59 -10.44 21.50
CA ASP A 733 -2.35 -10.82 22.18
C ASP A 733 -2.49 -12.23 22.77
N LEU A 734 -3.68 -12.56 23.31
CA LEU A 734 -3.99 -13.90 23.82
C LEU A 734 -4.02 -14.93 22.69
N LEU A 735 -4.72 -14.63 21.60
CA LEU A 735 -4.84 -15.55 20.47
C LEU A 735 -3.47 -15.79 19.81
N ASP A 736 -2.63 -14.74 19.71
CA ASP A 736 -1.27 -14.82 19.19
C ASP A 736 -0.32 -15.55 20.14
N ALA A 737 -0.49 -15.44 21.45
CA ALA A 737 0.24 -16.24 22.42
C ALA A 737 -0.16 -17.72 22.38
N THR A 738 -1.46 -18.00 22.32
CA THR A 738 -2.03 -19.36 22.36
C THR A 738 -1.57 -20.18 21.15
N ARG A 739 -1.60 -19.56 19.97
CA ARG A 739 -1.14 -20.21 18.74
C ARG A 739 0.39 -20.36 18.65
N ARG A 740 1.18 -19.51 19.33
CA ARG A 740 2.65 -19.65 19.41
C ARG A 740 3.05 -20.86 20.25
N GLU A 741 2.41 -21.05 21.40
CA GLU A 741 2.65 -22.19 22.28
C GLU A 741 2.16 -23.51 21.66
N GLU A 742 1.04 -23.50 20.93
CA GLU A 742 0.60 -24.65 20.13
C GLU A 742 1.61 -25.03 19.03
N LYS A 743 2.17 -24.05 18.31
CA LYS A 743 3.22 -24.31 17.30
C LYS A 743 4.52 -24.85 17.91
N GLN A 744 4.93 -24.36 19.09
CA GLN A 744 6.10 -24.90 19.81
C GLN A 744 5.87 -26.34 20.28
N SER A 745 4.69 -26.64 20.84
CA SER A 745 4.29 -27.98 21.27
C SER A 745 4.26 -28.99 20.12
N VAL A 746 3.77 -28.58 18.94
CA VAL A 746 3.76 -29.43 17.74
C VAL A 746 5.18 -29.66 17.21
N MET A 747 6.07 -28.66 17.25
CA MET A 747 7.49 -28.84 16.89
C MET A 747 8.24 -29.75 17.87
N GLU A 748 8.02 -29.64 19.19
CA GLU A 748 8.62 -30.55 20.18
C GLU A 748 8.14 -32.00 20.00
N GLN A 749 6.86 -32.19 19.64
CA GLN A 749 6.31 -33.51 19.31
C GLN A 749 6.85 -34.09 17.99
N LEU A 750 7.24 -33.24 17.03
CA LEU A 750 7.89 -33.65 15.78
C LEU A 750 9.37 -33.99 15.98
N VAL A 751 10.08 -33.27 16.86
CA VAL A 751 11.48 -33.55 17.21
C VAL A 751 11.61 -34.83 18.08
N ALA A 752 10.59 -35.17 18.86
CA ALA A 752 10.57 -36.36 19.73
C ALA A 752 10.23 -37.69 19.00
N LYS A 753 9.90 -37.68 17.70
CA LYS A 753 9.63 -38.91 16.95
C LYS A 753 10.93 -39.58 16.48
N PRO A 754 11.19 -40.87 16.80
CA PRO A 754 12.34 -41.58 16.25
C PRO A 754 12.22 -41.71 14.73
N PRO A 755 13.34 -41.68 13.98
CA PRO A 755 13.31 -41.73 12.52
C PRO A 755 12.75 -43.08 12.05
N GLN A 756 11.58 -43.04 11.38
CA GLN A 756 11.04 -44.21 10.69
C GLN A 756 11.89 -44.49 9.45
N THR A 757 12.52 -45.65 9.44
CA THR A 757 13.25 -46.20 8.30
C THR A 757 12.24 -46.65 7.24
N GLN A 758 12.02 -45.85 6.19
CA GLN A 758 11.26 -46.31 5.03
C GLN A 758 12.16 -47.13 4.10
N GLU A 759 12.00 -48.46 4.15
CA GLU A 759 12.50 -49.37 3.12
C GLU A 759 11.77 -49.11 1.78
N LYS A 760 12.52 -48.67 0.78
CA LYS A 760 12.05 -48.51 -0.61
C LYS A 760 11.81 -49.88 -1.25
N SER A 761 10.57 -50.34 -1.31
CA SER A 761 10.14 -51.42 -2.21
C SER A 761 9.77 -50.85 -3.58
N LYS A 762 10.72 -50.90 -4.53
CA LYS A 762 10.44 -50.71 -5.96
C LYS A 762 9.76 -51.97 -6.53
N LYS A 763 8.58 -51.83 -7.12
CA LYS A 763 8.07 -52.78 -8.14
C LYS A 763 7.53 -52.01 -9.34
N ALA A 764 8.19 -52.21 -10.48
CA ALA A 764 7.76 -51.76 -11.79
C ALA A 764 6.69 -52.71 -12.37
N PRO A 765 5.71 -52.23 -13.17
CA PRO A 765 4.78 -53.09 -13.87
C PRO A 765 5.33 -53.51 -15.23
N SER A 766 5.34 -54.82 -15.50
CA SER A 766 5.63 -55.40 -16.82
C SER A 766 4.36 -55.50 -17.66
N LYS A 767 4.37 -54.94 -18.87
CA LYS A 767 3.45 -55.32 -19.95
C LYS A 767 3.77 -56.73 -20.44
N GLY A 768 2.75 -57.56 -20.62
CA GLY A 768 2.83 -58.88 -21.23
C GLY A 768 1.45 -59.32 -21.69
N THR A 769 1.19 -59.09 -22.97
CA THR A 769 -0.05 -59.37 -23.69
C THR A 769 -0.28 -60.88 -23.87
N GLU A 770 -1.56 -61.24 -23.86
CA GLU A 770 -2.23 -62.17 -24.78
C GLU A 770 -2.41 -63.67 -24.47
N MET A 771 -3.72 -64.01 -24.45
CA MET A 771 -4.42 -64.99 -25.29
C MET A 771 -4.94 -66.27 -24.62
N GLU A 772 -6.26 -66.39 -24.77
CA GLU A 772 -7.11 -67.57 -24.70
C GLU A 772 -6.39 -68.92 -24.96
N LEU A 773 -6.44 -69.81 -23.97
CA LEU A 773 -7.20 -71.07 -24.02
C LEU A 773 -7.11 -71.83 -22.68
#